data_AF-A0A6M9F827-F1
#
_entry.id   AF-A0A6M9F827-F1
#
_cell.length_a   1.000
_cell.length_b   1.000
_cell.length_c   1.000
_cell.angle_alpha   90.00
_cell.angle_beta   90.00
_cell.angle_gamma   90.00
#
_symmetry.space_group_name_H-M   'P 1'
#
loop_
_entity.id
_entity.type
_entity.pdbx_description
1 polymer ?
#
loop_
_entity_poly.entity_id
_entity_poly.type
_entity_poly.pdbx_seq_one_letter_code
_entity_poly.pdbx_strand_id
1 'polypeptide(L)'
;MKFNPNQRYTRWSIRRLSVGVASVVVASGFFVLVGQPSSARADVVNPTPAQVVPGAASVSEKSDLPAEVLKKAVDVALPSEQSIPTPKASVDTTSSSEKADETAKEPVAAPKEVQAQSDSKKQTEDAVKPVESSASTVAGQDREASEAQPATTPAEVQKGVADNTKDTVDVPASYLDKANFPGPFTAGVNQVIPYEFFAGDGMLTRLILKSSDKAPWSDNGSAKNPALPPVENLGKGLYFYEVDLAGTQGKSDKDLLDLLKQNGTQSYKATIKVYGAKDGKADLSNLVATKDLDVNLNGLTTPAEVQKGVADNTKDTVDVPATYLDKANFPGPFTAGVNQVIPYEFFAGDGMLTRLILKASDKAPWSDNGSAKNPALPPVEKLGKGLYFYEVDLAGTQGKSDKELLDLLKQNGTQSYKATIKVYGAKDGKADLTNLVATKDLDVNLNGLTTPAEVQKGVADNTKDTVDVPATYLDKANFPGPFTAGVNQVIPYEFFAGDGMLTRLILKASDKAPWSDNGSAKNPALPPVEKLGKGLYFYEVDLAGTQGKSDKELLDLLKQNGTQSYKATIKVYGAKDGKADLTNLVATKDLDVNLNGLTTPAEVQKGVADNTKDTVDVPATYLDKANFPGPFTAGVNQVIPYEFFAGDGMLTRLILKASDKAPWSDNGSAKNPALPPVEKLGKGLYFYEVDLAGTQGKSDKELLDLLKQNGTQSYKATIKVYGAKDGKADLTNLVATKDLDVNLNGLTTPAEVQKGVADNTKDTVDVPASYLDKANFPGPFTAGVNQVIPYEFFAGDGMLTRLILKASDKAPWSDNGSAKNPALPPVEKLGKGLYFYEVDLAGTQGKSDKELLDLLKQNGTQSYKATIKVYGAKDGKADLSNLVATKDLDVNLNGLTTPAEVQKGVADNTKDTVDVPATYLDKANFPGPFTAGVNQVIPYEFFAGDGMLTRLILKASDKAPWSDNGSAKNPALPPVEKLGKGLYFYEVDLAGTQGKSDKELLDLLKQNGTQSYKATIKVYGAKDGKADLSNLVATKELTVNLNGYKSLNEMKSQMPAASQDKMMPNKEQDKTMNASQPMLTSSKMSDEGKMASANKVSSPMMADHMKDQKDMLPYTGEAQTSMATLGFFGLALAGLLGGLGLKAKKEEND
;
A
#
# COMPACT_ATOMS: atom_id res chain seq x y z
N MET A 1 37.77 -9.88 39.19
CA MET A 1 38.03 -9.81 40.65
C MET A 1 36.70 -9.78 41.40
N LYS A 2 36.68 -10.08 42.70
CA LYS A 2 35.51 -9.86 43.60
C LYS A 2 35.79 -8.65 44.49
N PHE A 3 34.77 -7.85 44.81
CA PHE A 3 34.43 -7.46 46.19
C PHE A 3 32.98 -6.90 46.25
N ASN A 4 32.43 -6.74 47.46
CA ASN A 4 30.99 -6.47 47.72
C ASN A 4 30.85 -5.52 48.96
N PRO A 5 29.70 -5.30 49.65
CA PRO A 5 28.96 -4.03 49.56
C PRO A 5 28.66 -3.34 50.93
N ASN A 6 27.69 -2.40 50.91
CA ASN A 6 26.86 -1.85 52.01
C ASN A 6 27.42 -0.76 52.95
N GLN A 7 26.72 0.39 53.00
CA GLN A 7 26.24 1.10 54.22
C GLN A 7 25.29 2.27 53.83
N ARG A 8 24.52 2.88 54.76
CA ARG A 8 23.20 2.39 55.25
C ARG A 8 22.34 3.53 55.90
N TYR A 9 21.08 3.67 55.49
CA TYR A 9 19.94 4.33 56.20
C TYR A 9 20.00 5.88 56.40
N THR A 10 18.89 6.63 56.57
CA THR A 10 17.81 6.48 57.57
C THR A 10 16.40 7.01 57.15
N ARG A 11 15.37 6.56 57.92
CA ARG A 11 13.91 6.91 58.04
C ARG A 11 13.46 8.34 57.62
N TRP A 12 12.19 8.69 57.33
CA TRP A 12 10.81 8.10 57.44
C TRP A 12 9.81 9.00 56.63
N SER A 13 8.46 8.92 56.66
CA SER A 13 7.47 7.84 56.39
C SER A 13 6.02 8.37 56.49
N ILE A 14 5.14 8.01 55.52
CA ILE A 14 3.66 7.91 55.61
C ILE A 14 2.82 9.19 55.93
N ARG A 15 1.92 9.56 54.99
CA ARG A 15 0.45 9.65 55.21
C ARG A 15 -0.34 9.74 53.89
N ARG A 16 -1.54 9.14 53.84
CA ARG A 16 -2.59 9.40 52.84
C ARG A 16 -3.58 10.44 53.42
N LEU A 17 -4.29 11.16 52.56
CA LEU A 17 -5.56 11.83 52.88
C LEU A 17 -6.41 11.98 51.59
N SER A 18 -7.73 12.14 51.73
CA SER A 18 -8.68 12.07 50.61
C SER A 18 -10.01 12.81 50.89
N VAL A 19 -10.22 13.98 50.28
CA VAL A 19 -11.46 14.82 50.28
C VAL A 19 -11.46 15.67 48.98
N GLY A 20 -12.57 16.01 48.32
CA GLY A 20 -13.94 15.50 48.46
C GLY A 20 -15.06 16.53 48.19
N VAL A 21 -15.44 16.73 46.91
CA VAL A 21 -16.68 17.38 46.40
C VAL A 21 -16.89 18.88 46.68
N ALA A 22 -17.19 19.68 45.63
CA ALA A 22 -18.24 20.71 45.60
C ALA A 22 -18.35 21.40 44.22
N SER A 23 -19.57 21.75 43.80
CA SER A 23 -19.86 22.68 42.69
C SER A 23 -20.56 23.92 43.23
N VAL A 24 -20.35 25.09 42.61
CA VAL A 24 -21.10 26.33 42.93
C VAL A 24 -21.49 27.04 41.63
N VAL A 25 -22.75 27.50 41.58
CA VAL A 25 -23.28 28.42 40.56
C VAL A 25 -23.91 29.61 41.30
N VAL A 26 -23.56 30.83 40.90
CA VAL A 26 -24.29 32.07 41.25
C VAL A 26 -24.32 32.95 39.99
N ALA A 27 -25.40 33.69 39.79
CA ALA A 27 -25.69 34.44 38.56
C ALA A 27 -26.17 35.87 38.87
N SER A 28 -26.29 36.69 37.81
CA SER A 28 -26.82 38.08 37.77
C SER A 28 -26.00 39.16 38.50
N GLY A 29 -25.97 40.43 38.07
CA GLY A 29 -26.52 41.04 36.84
C GLY A 29 -26.99 42.50 37.07
N PHE A 30 -26.75 43.42 36.13
CA PHE A 30 -27.27 44.80 36.18
C PHE A 30 -27.43 45.44 34.78
N PHE A 31 -28.20 46.54 34.67
CA PHE A 31 -28.88 46.98 33.43
C PHE A 31 -28.72 48.48 33.04
N VAL A 32 -28.43 48.74 31.75
CA VAL A 32 -29.13 49.67 30.79
C VAL A 32 -29.05 51.22 30.85
N LEU A 33 -29.11 51.83 29.62
CA LEU A 33 -29.20 53.26 29.13
C LEU A 33 -27.85 53.99 28.86
N VAL A 34 -27.64 54.93 27.89
CA VAL A 34 -28.40 55.63 26.77
C VAL A 34 -27.40 55.89 25.59
N GLY A 35 -27.69 56.20 24.31
CA GLY A 35 -28.88 56.06 23.43
C GLY A 35 -29.11 57.21 22.38
N GLN A 36 -29.08 56.89 21.07
CA GLN A 36 -29.64 57.65 19.89
C GLN A 36 -28.96 58.97 19.39
N PRO A 37 -29.23 59.49 18.15
CA PRO A 37 -30.24 59.10 17.14
C PRO A 37 -29.83 58.93 15.63
N SER A 38 -30.64 58.13 14.91
CA SER A 38 -31.18 58.26 13.52
C SER A 38 -30.34 58.46 12.24
N SER A 39 -30.43 57.50 11.31
CA SER A 39 -31.12 57.65 9.98
C SER A 39 -31.43 56.28 9.32
N ALA A 40 -32.37 56.22 8.36
CA ALA A 40 -32.89 55.00 7.69
C ALA A 40 -32.74 55.09 6.15
N ARG A 41 -33.12 54.14 5.26
CA ARG A 41 -34.07 52.97 5.24
C ARG A 41 -33.52 51.93 4.19
N ALA A 42 -34.12 50.88 3.60
CA ALA A 42 -35.44 50.21 3.48
C ALA A 42 -35.21 48.78 2.87
N ASP A 43 -36.09 47.77 2.79
CA ASP A 43 -37.40 47.36 3.40
C ASP A 43 -37.54 45.80 3.16
N VAL A 44 -38.70 45.15 3.43
CA VAL A 44 -38.89 43.66 3.48
C VAL A 44 -40.29 43.28 2.85
N VAL A 45 -40.78 42.07 2.46
CA VAL A 45 -40.82 40.67 3.02
C VAL A 45 -41.31 39.61 1.97
N ASN A 46 -41.10 38.30 2.25
CA ASN A 46 -41.96 37.11 1.89
C ASN A 46 -41.89 36.50 0.45
N PRO A 47 -42.51 35.31 0.12
CA PRO A 47 -43.50 34.47 0.85
C PRO A 47 -43.28 32.92 0.82
N THR A 48 -44.34 32.16 1.18
CA THR A 48 -44.63 30.70 0.92
C THR A 48 -46.19 30.55 0.84
N PRO A 49 -46.86 29.36 0.63
CA PRO A 49 -46.42 27.96 0.45
C PRO A 49 -47.16 27.13 -0.66
N ALA A 50 -46.97 25.79 -0.64
CA ALA A 50 -47.92 24.71 -1.04
C ALA A 50 -48.09 24.22 -2.51
N GLN A 51 -48.74 23.05 -2.65
CA GLN A 51 -48.76 22.11 -3.80
C GLN A 51 -49.86 22.40 -4.84
N VAL A 52 -49.72 21.83 -6.06
CA VAL A 52 -50.64 20.82 -6.68
C VAL A 52 -50.12 20.42 -8.09
N VAL A 53 -50.43 19.20 -8.56
CA VAL A 53 -50.06 18.65 -9.89
C VAL A 53 -51.31 18.11 -10.59
N PRO A 54 -51.48 18.31 -11.92
CA PRO A 54 -51.95 17.18 -12.75
C PRO A 54 -51.48 17.16 -14.24
N GLY A 55 -50.88 16.03 -14.66
CA GLY A 55 -50.96 15.48 -16.04
C GLY A 55 -50.19 16.15 -17.19
N ALA A 56 -50.04 15.52 -18.37
CA ALA A 56 -50.18 14.10 -18.76
C ALA A 56 -49.61 13.87 -20.19
N ALA A 57 -49.22 12.61 -20.53
CA ALA A 57 -48.84 12.13 -21.88
C ALA A 57 -47.58 12.77 -22.54
N SER A 58 -46.87 12.19 -23.54
CA SER A 58 -46.76 10.79 -24.00
C SER A 58 -45.55 10.58 -24.95
N VAL A 59 -44.74 9.53 -24.69
CA VAL A 59 -44.39 8.39 -25.57
C VAL A 59 -43.92 8.62 -27.04
N SER A 60 -42.69 8.12 -27.35
CA SER A 60 -42.18 7.68 -28.68
C SER A 60 -41.99 8.75 -29.79
N GLU A 61 -41.33 8.56 -30.96
CA GLU A 61 -40.58 7.51 -31.72
C GLU A 61 -39.52 8.26 -32.61
N LYS A 62 -38.55 7.69 -33.38
CA LYS A 62 -37.72 6.45 -33.42
C LYS A 62 -36.72 6.59 -34.61
N SER A 63 -35.57 5.87 -34.61
CA SER A 63 -34.61 5.69 -35.74
C SER A 63 -33.66 6.89 -36.03
N ASP A 64 -32.48 6.75 -36.66
CA ASP A 64 -31.94 5.63 -37.48
C ASP A 64 -30.51 5.13 -37.09
N LEU A 65 -30.13 4.00 -37.68
CA LEU A 65 -28.88 3.20 -37.60
C LEU A 65 -28.43 2.85 -39.05
N PRO A 66 -27.39 2.02 -39.35
CA PRO A 66 -26.28 1.43 -38.55
C PRO A 66 -24.88 1.71 -39.18
N ALA A 67 -23.85 0.90 -38.84
CA ALA A 67 -22.50 0.89 -39.43
C ALA A 67 -22.24 -0.32 -40.37
N GLU A 68 -21.04 -0.46 -40.95
CA GLU A 68 -20.03 -1.53 -40.68
C GLU A 68 -19.01 -1.80 -41.86
N VAL A 69 -17.99 -2.65 -41.61
CA VAL A 69 -17.11 -3.44 -42.53
C VAL A 69 -15.82 -2.84 -43.17
N LEU A 70 -14.71 -2.98 -42.44
CA LEU A 70 -13.43 -3.68 -42.76
C LEU A 70 -12.88 -3.94 -44.21
N LYS A 71 -11.54 -3.77 -44.33
CA LYS A 71 -10.50 -4.59 -45.06
C LYS A 71 -10.17 -4.39 -46.58
N LYS A 72 -8.91 -3.95 -46.79
CA LYS A 72 -7.81 -4.59 -47.56
C LYS A 72 -7.72 -4.51 -49.12
N ALA A 73 -6.94 -3.52 -49.57
CA ALA A 73 -5.88 -3.55 -50.61
C ALA A 73 -6.22 -3.61 -52.13
N VAL A 74 -5.20 -3.22 -52.94
CA VAL A 74 -5.07 -3.28 -54.42
C VAL A 74 -5.98 -2.29 -55.18
N ASP A 75 -5.51 -1.39 -56.05
CA ASP A 75 -4.18 -0.77 -56.31
C ASP A 75 -4.48 0.63 -56.93
N VAL A 76 -3.67 1.45 -57.64
CA VAL A 76 -2.36 1.39 -58.34
C VAL A 76 -1.83 2.86 -58.36
N ALA A 77 -0.57 3.24 -58.60
CA ALA A 77 0.61 2.59 -59.19
C ALA A 77 1.95 3.11 -58.60
N LEU A 78 3.05 2.69 -59.24
CA LEU A 78 4.45 3.11 -59.12
C LEU A 78 4.94 3.63 -60.50
N PRO A 79 6.11 4.29 -60.69
CA PRO A 79 7.45 4.00 -60.09
C PRO A 79 8.23 5.24 -59.57
N SER A 80 9.42 5.17 -58.93
CA SER A 80 10.18 4.12 -58.18
C SER A 80 11.27 4.86 -57.35
N GLU A 81 11.51 4.53 -56.08
CA GLU A 81 12.64 3.72 -55.53
C GLU A 81 14.05 4.34 -55.69
N GLN A 82 15.05 4.15 -54.82
CA GLN A 82 15.24 3.52 -53.48
C GLN A 82 16.57 4.09 -52.88
N SER A 83 16.99 3.95 -51.61
CA SER A 83 16.50 3.26 -50.39
C SER A 83 17.10 3.90 -49.10
N ILE A 84 17.04 3.19 -47.97
CA ILE A 84 17.75 3.34 -46.68
C ILE A 84 18.52 1.99 -46.43
N PRO A 85 19.41 1.74 -45.43
CA PRO A 85 19.11 1.83 -43.97
C PRO A 85 20.33 2.03 -42.99
N THR A 86 20.05 1.98 -41.68
CA THR A 86 21.01 1.78 -40.57
C THR A 86 21.21 0.28 -40.27
N PRO A 87 22.30 -0.17 -39.57
CA PRO A 87 22.20 -0.43 -38.12
C PRO A 87 23.52 -0.23 -37.31
N LYS A 88 23.53 -0.64 -36.03
CA LYS A 88 24.65 -0.53 -35.05
C LYS A 88 25.54 -1.79 -35.02
N ALA A 89 26.83 -1.67 -34.66
CA ALA A 89 27.47 -2.31 -33.48
C ALA A 89 29.04 -2.29 -33.46
N SER A 90 29.61 -2.44 -32.25
CA SER A 90 30.92 -3.05 -31.91
C SER A 90 32.28 -2.35 -32.20
N VAL A 91 32.83 -1.72 -31.15
CA VAL A 91 34.07 -2.11 -30.41
C VAL A 91 35.45 -2.22 -31.13
N ASP A 92 36.35 -1.32 -30.68
CA ASP A 92 37.82 -1.39 -30.47
C ASP A 92 38.93 -1.52 -31.57
N THR A 93 39.81 -0.51 -31.52
CA THR A 93 41.29 -0.53 -31.58
C THR A 93 42.13 -0.64 -32.88
N THR A 94 43.21 0.18 -32.87
CA THR A 94 44.56 0.00 -33.48
C THR A 94 44.82 0.13 -35.00
N SER A 95 45.19 1.36 -35.38
CA SER A 95 46.49 1.75 -35.99
C SER A 95 46.98 1.17 -37.34
N SER A 96 46.88 2.01 -38.38
CA SER A 96 47.98 2.62 -39.17
C SER A 96 48.89 1.80 -40.12
N SER A 97 49.35 2.51 -41.18
CA SER A 97 50.59 2.29 -41.96
C SER A 97 50.61 1.14 -43.00
N GLU A 98 51.18 1.27 -44.22
CA GLU A 98 51.70 2.45 -44.97
C GLU A 98 51.94 2.07 -46.48
N LYS A 99 52.15 3.09 -47.34
CA LYS A 99 53.17 3.14 -48.43
C LYS A 99 52.85 2.70 -49.89
N ALA A 100 52.64 3.72 -50.75
CA ALA A 100 53.34 4.04 -52.04
C ALA A 100 53.39 3.01 -53.22
N ASP A 101 53.66 3.34 -54.51
CA ASP A 101 54.03 4.63 -55.15
C ASP A 101 53.83 4.69 -56.70
N GLU A 102 53.81 5.93 -57.22
CA GLU A 102 54.39 6.51 -58.46
C GLU A 102 54.06 6.17 -59.97
N THR A 103 54.32 7.21 -60.80
CA THR A 103 54.54 7.32 -62.28
C THR A 103 53.36 7.33 -63.28
N ALA A 104 53.33 8.16 -64.35
CA ALA A 104 54.10 9.38 -64.71
C ALA A 104 53.53 10.13 -65.97
N LYS A 105 53.88 11.43 -66.13
CA LYS A 105 54.29 12.17 -67.38
C LYS A 105 53.68 13.58 -67.63
N GLU A 106 54.58 14.46 -68.07
CA GLU A 106 54.44 15.80 -68.71
C GLU A 106 54.18 15.69 -70.26
N PRO A 107 54.08 16.75 -71.12
CA PRO A 107 54.58 18.15 -70.97
C PRO A 107 53.78 19.35 -71.58
N VAL A 108 54.17 20.59 -71.17
CA VAL A 108 54.33 21.85 -71.98
C VAL A 108 53.17 22.55 -72.75
N ALA A 109 53.19 23.90 -72.67
CA ALA A 109 52.61 24.96 -73.55
C ALA A 109 51.26 25.66 -73.21
N ALA A 110 51.14 26.89 -73.71
CA ALA A 110 50.02 27.87 -73.63
C ALA A 110 49.61 28.31 -75.08
N PRO A 111 48.75 29.33 -75.40
CA PRO A 111 48.11 30.39 -74.57
C PRO A 111 46.67 30.88 -74.98
N LYS A 112 46.16 31.94 -74.30
CA LYS A 112 44.99 32.84 -74.66
C LYS A 112 43.59 32.17 -74.61
N GLU A 113 42.44 32.86 -74.49
CA GLU A 113 41.96 34.18 -75.01
C GLU A 113 40.79 34.77 -74.14
N VAL A 114 40.90 35.99 -73.57
CA VAL A 114 40.29 37.33 -73.91
C VAL A 114 38.77 37.54 -73.77
N GLN A 115 38.39 38.49 -72.90
CA GLN A 115 37.45 39.65 -73.09
C GLN A 115 37.78 40.68 -71.97
N ALA A 116 38.23 41.92 -72.20
CA ALA A 116 37.63 43.10 -72.89
C ALA A 116 36.45 43.73 -72.12
N GLN A 117 36.28 45.05 -71.94
CA GLN A 117 37.03 46.32 -72.19
C GLN A 117 36.24 47.45 -71.45
N SER A 118 36.54 48.76 -71.32
CA SER A 118 37.64 49.77 -71.45
C SER A 118 37.08 51.06 -70.78
N ASP A 119 37.72 52.20 -70.48
CA ASP A 119 39.09 52.77 -70.55
C ASP A 119 39.14 53.88 -69.44
N SER A 120 40.27 54.39 -68.94
CA SER A 120 41.02 55.47 -69.62
C SER A 120 42.33 55.85 -68.91
N LYS A 121 43.33 56.21 -69.74
CA LYS A 121 44.57 57.01 -69.56
C LYS A 121 44.61 58.00 -68.35
N LYS A 122 45.78 58.41 -67.84
CA LYS A 122 47.13 58.58 -68.42
C LYS A 122 48.17 58.61 -67.26
N GLN A 123 49.27 57.86 -67.19
CA GLN A 123 50.41 57.55 -68.09
C GLN A 123 51.48 58.66 -68.23
N THR A 124 52.54 58.54 -67.42
CA THR A 124 53.98 58.59 -67.79
C THR A 124 54.69 57.76 -66.68
N GLU A 125 55.44 56.66 -66.89
CA GLU A 125 56.70 56.46 -67.65
C GLU A 125 57.90 57.26 -67.08
N ASP A 126 59.09 56.68 -66.88
CA ASP A 126 59.58 55.38 -67.38
C ASP A 126 60.65 54.66 -66.50
N ALA A 127 61.01 53.46 -66.98
CA ALA A 127 62.05 52.47 -66.68
C ALA A 127 63.52 53.02 -66.60
N VAL A 128 64.60 52.30 -66.22
CA VAL A 128 64.84 50.96 -65.61
C VAL A 128 66.29 50.87 -65.06
N LYS A 129 66.61 49.86 -64.24
CA LYS A 129 67.97 49.47 -63.79
C LYS A 129 68.86 48.99 -64.96
N PRO A 130 70.19 49.25 -65.00
CA PRO A 130 71.12 48.34 -64.29
C PRO A 130 72.45 48.90 -63.75
N VAL A 131 72.93 48.24 -62.69
CA VAL A 131 74.28 47.66 -62.46
C VAL A 131 75.44 48.13 -63.37
N GLU A 132 76.54 48.66 -62.78
CA GLU A 132 77.86 47.98 -62.74
C GLU A 132 78.91 48.72 -61.87
N SER A 133 80.19 48.32 -61.94
CA SER A 133 81.24 48.53 -60.93
C SER A 133 82.35 49.52 -61.35
N SER A 134 83.36 49.70 -60.48
CA SER A 134 84.68 50.33 -60.74
C SER A 134 84.68 51.88 -60.90
N ALA A 135 85.76 52.62 -60.63
CA ALA A 135 86.98 52.36 -59.85
C ALA A 135 87.64 53.69 -59.39
N SER A 136 88.69 53.61 -58.58
CA SER A 136 89.43 54.75 -58.02
C SER A 136 90.45 55.37 -58.97
N THR A 137 90.48 56.71 -59.06
CA THR A 137 91.65 57.58 -59.38
C THR A 137 91.24 59.06 -59.17
N VAL A 138 92.07 60.05 -58.81
CA VAL A 138 93.23 60.20 -57.89
C VAL A 138 93.69 61.68 -57.93
N ALA A 139 94.26 62.20 -56.83
CA ALA A 139 95.01 63.49 -56.68
C ALA A 139 94.23 64.83 -56.63
N GLY A 140 94.84 65.83 -55.95
CA GLY A 140 94.34 67.21 -55.78
C GLY A 140 93.22 67.33 -54.75
N GLN A 141 93.45 67.28 -53.43
CA GLN A 141 94.26 68.20 -52.61
C GLN A 141 93.84 69.67 -52.75
N ASP A 142 92.87 70.08 -51.94
CA ASP A 142 92.88 71.41 -51.34
C ASP A 142 92.42 71.35 -49.87
N ARG A 143 92.79 72.34 -49.06
CA ARG A 143 92.60 72.34 -47.59
C ARG A 143 91.99 73.65 -47.11
N GLU A 144 90.80 73.96 -47.59
CA GLU A 144 90.05 75.14 -47.12
C GLU A 144 89.60 74.98 -45.65
N ALA A 145 89.41 76.14 -45.02
CA ALA A 145 89.30 76.25 -43.58
C ALA A 145 87.93 75.81 -43.05
N SER A 146 87.93 75.22 -41.85
CA SER A 146 86.71 75.09 -41.07
C SER A 146 86.27 76.47 -40.60
N GLU A 147 85.13 76.95 -41.07
CA GLU A 147 84.36 77.89 -40.26
C GLU A 147 84.01 77.20 -38.93
N ALA A 148 84.11 77.96 -37.83
CA ALA A 148 84.04 77.40 -36.49
C ALA A 148 82.59 77.26 -36.02
N GLN A 149 81.96 76.12 -36.36
CA GLN A 149 80.76 75.67 -35.65
C GLN A 149 81.11 75.57 -34.15
N PRO A 150 80.28 76.09 -33.21
CA PRO A 150 80.60 76.07 -31.79
C PRO A 150 80.77 74.62 -31.31
N ALA A 151 81.97 74.29 -30.85
CA ALA A 151 82.29 72.94 -30.40
C ALA A 151 81.56 72.63 -29.09
N THR A 152 80.51 71.81 -29.17
CA THR A 152 79.73 71.31 -28.02
C THR A 152 80.66 70.81 -26.92
N THR A 153 80.52 71.38 -25.72
CA THR A 153 81.42 71.15 -24.60
C THR A 153 81.15 69.79 -23.92
N PRO A 154 82.14 69.22 -23.20
CA PRO A 154 81.94 67.98 -22.44
C PRO A 154 80.77 68.04 -21.45
N ALA A 155 80.51 69.21 -20.86
CA ALA A 155 79.41 69.41 -19.91
C ALA A 155 78.02 69.39 -20.59
N GLU A 156 77.90 69.93 -21.80
CA GLU A 156 76.67 69.85 -22.60
C GLU A 156 76.39 68.41 -23.06
N VAL A 157 77.44 67.66 -23.39
CA VAL A 157 77.33 66.22 -23.70
C VAL A 157 76.90 65.41 -22.47
N GLN A 158 77.51 65.63 -21.29
CA GLN A 158 77.08 65.02 -20.03
C GLN A 158 75.61 65.30 -19.72
N LYS A 159 75.20 66.57 -19.81
CA LYS A 159 73.82 66.98 -19.55
C LYS A 159 72.85 66.36 -20.55
N GLY A 160 73.15 66.39 -21.84
CA GLY A 160 72.29 65.81 -22.89
C GLY A 160 72.10 64.30 -22.73
N VAL A 161 73.17 63.55 -22.38
CA VAL A 161 73.06 62.12 -22.06
C VAL A 161 72.17 61.88 -20.84
N ALA A 162 72.28 62.71 -19.79
CA ALA A 162 71.44 62.58 -18.60
C ALA A 162 69.96 62.90 -18.88
N ASP A 163 69.68 64.07 -19.48
CA ASP A 163 68.35 64.64 -19.64
C ASP A 163 67.54 63.98 -20.77
N ASN A 164 68.15 63.69 -21.92
CA ASN A 164 67.42 63.30 -23.14
C ASN A 164 67.21 61.78 -23.30
N THR A 165 67.89 60.95 -22.50
CA THR A 165 67.75 59.49 -22.51
C THR A 165 66.74 58.99 -21.49
N LYS A 166 66.08 57.86 -21.78
CA LYS A 166 65.19 57.13 -20.88
C LYS A 166 66.00 56.30 -19.87
N ASP A 167 65.39 56.03 -18.73
CA ASP A 167 65.98 55.21 -17.66
C ASP A 167 65.56 53.72 -17.79
N THR A 168 64.54 53.44 -18.61
CA THR A 168 64.16 52.09 -19.05
C THR A 168 63.64 52.14 -20.49
N VAL A 169 63.98 51.13 -21.28
CA VAL A 169 63.62 50.99 -22.70
C VAL A 169 62.98 49.62 -22.91
N ASP A 170 61.68 49.60 -23.13
CA ASP A 170 60.97 48.41 -23.60
C ASP A 170 61.13 48.31 -25.12
N VAL A 171 61.85 47.30 -25.59
CA VAL A 171 62.06 47.02 -27.03
C VAL A 171 60.89 46.18 -27.53
N PRO A 172 60.12 46.63 -28.55
CA PRO A 172 59.04 45.83 -29.12
C PRO A 172 59.56 44.54 -29.77
N ALA A 173 58.89 43.42 -29.49
CA ALA A 173 59.27 42.10 -30.01
C ALA A 173 59.37 42.07 -31.54
N SER A 174 58.46 42.77 -32.22
CA SER A 174 58.42 42.91 -33.67
C SER A 174 59.61 43.66 -34.27
N TYR A 175 60.29 44.52 -33.50
CA TYR A 175 61.48 45.23 -33.98
C TYR A 175 62.71 44.31 -33.93
N LEU A 176 62.85 43.52 -32.87
CA LEU A 176 63.92 42.51 -32.73
C LEU A 176 63.74 41.34 -33.72
N ASP A 177 62.50 40.88 -33.92
CA ASP A 177 62.17 39.82 -34.87
C ASP A 177 62.53 40.20 -36.32
N LYS A 178 62.09 41.38 -36.77
CA LYS A 178 62.33 41.87 -38.13
C LYS A 178 63.74 42.42 -38.36
N ALA A 179 64.52 42.70 -37.31
CA ALA A 179 65.90 43.12 -37.44
C ALA A 179 66.73 42.06 -38.17
N ASN A 180 67.47 42.44 -39.19
CA ASN A 180 68.24 41.54 -40.05
C ASN A 180 69.70 41.98 -40.14
N PHE A 181 70.59 41.03 -40.48
CA PHE A 181 71.99 41.32 -40.77
C PHE A 181 72.32 41.02 -42.24
N PRO A 182 73.00 41.92 -42.97
CA PRO A 182 73.46 43.25 -42.55
C PRO A 182 72.29 44.23 -42.33
N GLY A 183 72.39 45.03 -41.26
CA GLY A 183 71.36 46.00 -40.86
C GLY A 183 71.75 46.75 -39.57
N PRO A 184 71.05 47.84 -39.22
CA PRO A 184 71.54 48.81 -38.22
C PRO A 184 71.21 48.48 -36.76
N PHE A 185 70.41 47.44 -36.47
CA PHE A 185 69.81 47.24 -35.15
C PHE A 185 70.81 47.21 -33.98
N THR A 186 71.95 46.53 -34.17
CA THR A 186 73.05 46.39 -33.19
C THR A 186 74.14 47.46 -33.30
N ALA A 187 74.01 48.45 -34.18
CA ALA A 187 75.05 49.44 -34.42
C ALA A 187 75.22 50.38 -33.21
N GLY A 188 76.46 50.61 -32.79
CA GLY A 188 76.80 51.36 -31.57
C GLY A 188 76.55 50.59 -30.27
N VAL A 189 76.25 49.30 -30.33
CA VAL A 189 76.07 48.41 -29.16
C VAL A 189 77.28 47.48 -29.08
N ASN A 190 77.98 47.49 -27.94
CA ASN A 190 79.33 46.91 -27.76
C ASN A 190 80.35 47.35 -28.84
N GLN A 191 80.11 48.49 -29.50
CA GLN A 191 80.88 49.01 -30.61
C GLN A 191 81.03 50.52 -30.45
N VAL A 192 82.27 51.00 -30.41
CA VAL A 192 82.57 52.43 -30.30
C VAL A 192 82.49 53.09 -31.68
N ILE A 193 81.45 53.89 -31.92
CA ILE A 193 81.20 54.58 -33.21
C ILE A 193 81.08 56.11 -33.03
N PRO A 194 81.24 56.93 -34.08
CA PRO A 194 81.13 58.39 -33.97
C PRO A 194 79.75 58.83 -33.47
N TYR A 195 79.72 59.83 -32.58
CA TYR A 195 78.51 60.21 -31.85
C TYR A 195 77.44 60.88 -32.72
N GLU A 196 77.80 61.42 -33.88
CA GLU A 196 76.85 61.86 -34.91
C GLU A 196 75.96 60.75 -35.51
N PHE A 197 76.30 59.47 -35.30
CA PHE A 197 75.47 58.33 -35.72
C PHE A 197 74.55 57.79 -34.61
N PHE A 198 74.51 58.41 -33.43
CA PHE A 198 73.61 57.98 -32.35
C PHE A 198 72.14 58.07 -32.81
N ALA A 199 71.32 57.07 -32.47
CA ALA A 199 69.88 57.04 -32.75
C ALA A 199 69.49 57.19 -34.24
N GLY A 200 70.31 56.69 -35.15
CA GLY A 200 69.94 56.46 -36.55
C GLY A 200 68.76 55.50 -36.72
N ASP A 201 68.18 55.47 -37.92
CA ASP A 201 66.98 54.70 -38.22
C ASP A 201 67.17 53.18 -38.02
N GLY A 202 66.22 52.53 -37.36
CA GLY A 202 66.27 51.10 -37.05
C GLY A 202 67.32 50.66 -36.01
N MET A 203 68.11 51.57 -35.43
CA MET A 203 69.09 51.25 -34.38
C MET A 203 68.42 51.07 -33.01
N LEU A 204 68.85 50.09 -32.21
CA LEU A 204 68.40 49.93 -30.81
C LEU A 204 68.65 51.21 -29.99
N THR A 205 69.75 51.92 -30.27
CA THR A 205 70.13 53.19 -29.63
C THR A 205 69.12 54.32 -29.86
N ARG A 206 68.25 54.21 -30.88
CA ARG A 206 67.17 55.18 -31.14
C ARG A 206 66.10 55.13 -30.06
N LEU A 207 65.75 53.92 -29.58
CA LEU A 207 64.71 53.72 -28.57
C LEU A 207 65.10 54.28 -27.19
N ILE A 208 66.41 54.49 -26.96
CA ILE A 208 66.98 55.05 -25.73
C ILE A 208 66.61 56.52 -25.52
N LEU A 209 66.35 57.30 -26.58
CA LEU A 209 66.01 58.72 -26.44
C LEU A 209 64.53 58.94 -26.12
N LYS A 210 64.22 59.89 -25.23
CA LYS A 210 62.85 60.34 -24.91
C LYS A 210 62.10 60.92 -26.12
N SER A 211 62.83 61.41 -27.12
CA SER A 211 62.28 61.88 -28.39
C SER A 211 61.78 60.76 -29.32
N SER A 212 62.13 59.49 -29.05
CA SER A 212 61.74 58.36 -29.92
C SER A 212 60.25 58.02 -29.87
N ASP A 213 59.54 58.36 -28.79
CA ASP A 213 58.14 57.97 -28.56
C ASP A 213 57.13 58.60 -29.56
N LYS A 214 57.60 59.53 -30.40
CA LYS A 214 56.84 60.15 -31.50
C LYS A 214 57.60 60.16 -32.84
N ALA A 215 58.76 59.49 -32.90
CA ALA A 215 59.59 59.46 -34.10
C ALA A 215 59.19 58.30 -35.02
N PRO A 216 59.29 58.45 -36.35
CA PRO A 216 59.14 57.32 -37.26
C PRO A 216 60.28 56.31 -37.04
N TRP A 217 59.95 55.04 -37.28
CA TRP A 217 60.81 53.86 -37.11
C TRP A 217 60.85 53.05 -38.40
N SER A 218 61.96 52.37 -38.66
CA SER A 218 62.10 51.40 -39.74
C SER A 218 62.76 50.12 -39.23
N ASP A 219 62.07 49.00 -39.35
CA ASP A 219 62.47 47.70 -38.80
C ASP A 219 63.85 47.17 -39.28
N ASN A 220 64.37 47.74 -40.37
CA ASN A 220 65.70 47.45 -40.91
C ASN A 220 66.47 48.72 -41.36
N GLY A 221 66.01 49.92 -40.99
CA GLY A 221 66.59 51.20 -41.41
C GLY A 221 66.37 51.59 -42.88
N SER A 222 65.62 50.83 -43.67
CA SER A 222 65.45 51.11 -45.12
C SER A 222 64.64 52.37 -45.42
N ALA A 223 63.84 52.87 -44.47
CA ALA A 223 63.11 54.13 -44.65
C ALA A 223 64.03 55.37 -44.59
N LYS A 224 65.24 55.23 -44.05
CA LYS A 224 66.25 56.29 -43.91
C LYS A 224 65.71 57.52 -43.17
N ASN A 225 64.93 57.30 -42.11
CA ASN A 225 64.52 58.38 -41.21
C ASN A 225 65.75 59.12 -40.66
N PRO A 226 65.69 60.44 -40.44
CA PRO A 226 66.81 61.17 -39.85
C PRO A 226 67.17 60.62 -38.46
N ALA A 227 68.47 60.63 -38.14
CA ALA A 227 68.96 60.32 -36.81
C ALA A 227 68.43 61.34 -35.79
N LEU A 228 68.19 60.90 -34.56
CA LEU A 228 67.74 61.78 -33.47
C LEU A 228 68.96 62.27 -32.68
N PRO A 229 69.38 63.55 -32.79
CA PRO A 229 70.56 64.04 -32.08
C PRO A 229 70.34 63.97 -30.56
N PRO A 230 71.24 63.34 -29.77
CA PRO A 230 71.16 63.37 -28.31
C PRO A 230 71.46 64.75 -27.70
N VAL A 231 72.18 65.57 -28.46
CA VAL A 231 72.60 66.94 -28.15
C VAL A 231 72.49 67.76 -29.43
N GLU A 232 71.88 68.94 -29.38
CA GLU A 232 71.78 69.82 -30.54
C GLU A 232 73.16 70.38 -30.95
N ASN A 233 73.33 70.69 -32.23
CA ASN A 233 74.52 71.34 -32.81
C ASN A 233 75.87 70.59 -32.63
N LEU A 234 75.85 69.29 -32.34
CA LEU A 234 77.03 68.44 -32.16
C LEU A 234 78.07 68.60 -33.28
N GLY A 235 79.33 68.84 -32.90
CA GLY A 235 80.46 68.86 -33.83
C GLY A 235 80.89 67.44 -34.23
N LYS A 236 80.96 67.18 -35.55
CA LYS A 236 81.31 65.87 -36.13
C LYS A 236 82.68 65.37 -35.68
N GLY A 237 82.79 64.10 -35.34
CA GLY A 237 84.06 63.47 -34.96
C GLY A 237 84.73 63.98 -33.67
N LEU A 238 84.07 64.85 -32.89
CA LEU A 238 84.57 65.32 -31.59
C LEU A 238 84.36 64.30 -30.46
N TYR A 239 83.35 63.45 -30.60
CA TYR A 239 82.95 62.46 -29.61
C TYR A 239 82.58 61.13 -30.28
N PHE A 240 82.75 60.04 -29.54
CA PHE A 240 82.40 58.68 -29.91
C PHE A 240 81.57 58.05 -28.81
N TYR A 241 80.81 57.00 -29.08
CA TYR A 241 80.03 56.31 -28.06
C TYR A 241 79.96 54.79 -28.26
N GLU A 242 79.71 54.07 -27.17
CA GLU A 242 79.11 52.75 -27.19
C GLU A 242 77.91 52.69 -26.23
N VAL A 243 77.03 51.73 -26.45
CA VAL A 243 76.11 51.22 -25.43
C VAL A 243 76.58 49.81 -25.07
N ASP A 244 77.10 49.65 -23.85
CA ASP A 244 77.43 48.35 -23.27
C ASP A 244 76.12 47.63 -22.90
N LEU A 245 75.92 46.38 -23.34
CA LEU A 245 74.87 45.51 -22.83
C LEU A 245 75.49 44.43 -21.94
N ALA A 246 75.26 44.53 -20.64
CA ALA A 246 75.88 43.65 -19.64
C ALA A 246 75.60 42.17 -19.93
N GLY A 247 76.66 41.36 -19.94
CA GLY A 247 76.61 39.93 -20.26
C GLY A 247 76.67 39.58 -21.76
N THR A 248 76.69 40.57 -22.67
CA THR A 248 76.89 40.36 -24.12
C THR A 248 78.31 40.70 -24.61
N GLN A 249 79.20 41.02 -23.67
CA GLN A 249 80.56 41.49 -23.92
C GLN A 249 81.37 40.56 -24.85
N GLY A 250 82.10 41.16 -25.79
CA GLY A 250 82.84 40.45 -26.83
C GLY A 250 82.01 40.02 -28.06
N LYS A 251 80.72 40.35 -28.13
CA LYS A 251 79.88 40.14 -29.31
C LYS A 251 79.41 41.45 -29.94
N SER A 252 79.51 41.52 -31.26
CA SER A 252 79.01 42.62 -32.11
C SER A 252 78.12 42.07 -33.24
N ASP A 253 77.48 42.96 -33.98
CA ASP A 253 76.89 42.68 -35.29
C ASP A 253 75.97 41.45 -35.32
N LYS A 254 76.18 40.51 -36.25
CA LYS A 254 75.38 39.28 -36.35
C LYS A 254 75.44 38.45 -35.06
N ASP A 255 76.61 38.34 -34.45
CA ASP A 255 76.86 37.52 -33.26
C ASP A 255 76.15 38.05 -32.01
N LEU A 256 75.88 39.36 -31.99
CA LEU A 256 75.04 40.04 -31.00
C LEU A 256 73.56 39.94 -31.38
N LEU A 257 73.19 40.18 -32.65
CA LEU A 257 71.79 40.10 -33.09
C LEU A 257 71.20 38.69 -32.88
N ASP A 258 71.95 37.65 -33.27
CA ASP A 258 71.55 36.25 -33.08
C ASP A 258 71.37 35.92 -31.58
N LEU A 259 72.26 36.42 -30.71
CA LEU A 259 72.14 36.26 -29.24
C LEU A 259 70.90 36.98 -28.68
N LEU A 260 70.65 38.22 -29.09
CA LEU A 260 69.49 38.98 -28.65
C LEU A 260 68.19 38.29 -29.09
N LYS A 261 68.12 37.76 -30.33
CA LYS A 261 67.00 36.94 -30.80
C LYS A 261 66.85 35.63 -30.03
N GLN A 262 67.95 34.92 -29.77
CA GLN A 262 67.96 33.66 -29.02
C GLN A 262 67.44 33.85 -27.58
N ASN A 263 67.82 34.95 -26.93
CA ASN A 263 67.46 35.22 -25.54
C ASN A 263 66.02 35.75 -25.39
N GLY A 264 65.43 36.32 -26.44
CA GLY A 264 63.98 36.57 -26.57
C GLY A 264 63.41 37.51 -25.50
N THR A 265 62.88 36.94 -24.41
CA THR A 265 62.44 37.69 -23.21
C THR A 265 63.60 37.86 -22.21
N GLN A 266 64.49 38.83 -22.44
CA GLN A 266 65.56 39.14 -21.48
C GLN A 266 65.74 40.66 -21.28
N SER A 267 65.81 41.07 -20.02
CA SER A 267 66.28 42.39 -19.60
C SER A 267 67.80 42.42 -19.46
N TYR A 268 68.42 43.50 -19.95
CA TYR A 268 69.83 43.78 -19.84
C TYR A 268 70.03 45.10 -19.10
N LYS A 269 70.96 45.13 -18.14
CA LYS A 269 71.55 46.39 -17.70
C LYS A 269 72.41 46.93 -18.84
N ALA A 270 72.18 48.19 -19.19
CA ALA A 270 72.92 48.86 -20.25
C ALA A 270 73.62 50.10 -19.71
N THR A 271 74.83 50.37 -20.20
CA THR A 271 75.59 51.58 -19.85
C THR A 271 75.97 52.31 -21.14
N ILE A 272 75.39 53.50 -21.34
CA ILE A 272 75.82 54.43 -22.39
C ILE A 272 77.16 55.01 -21.95
N LYS A 273 78.19 54.92 -22.80
CA LYS A 273 79.51 55.53 -22.57
C LYS A 273 79.84 56.44 -23.73
N VAL A 274 80.16 57.71 -23.46
CA VAL A 274 80.57 58.69 -24.48
C VAL A 274 82.00 59.11 -24.21
N TYR A 275 82.85 59.04 -25.23
CA TYR A 275 84.29 59.31 -25.20
C TYR A 275 84.63 60.56 -26.00
N GLY A 276 85.66 61.28 -25.58
CA GLY A 276 86.27 62.33 -26.40
C GLY A 276 87.09 61.77 -27.56
N ALA A 277 87.36 62.60 -28.57
CA ALA A 277 88.21 62.23 -29.70
C ALA A 277 89.70 62.53 -29.47
N LYS A 278 90.58 61.70 -30.04
CA LYS A 278 92.02 61.90 -30.15
C LYS A 278 92.51 61.31 -31.48
N ASP A 279 93.30 62.07 -32.22
CA ASP A 279 93.85 61.69 -33.53
C ASP A 279 92.78 61.17 -34.52
N GLY A 280 91.56 61.71 -34.44
CA GLY A 280 90.41 61.30 -35.27
C GLY A 280 89.74 59.98 -34.87
N LYS A 281 90.03 59.45 -33.69
CA LYS A 281 89.47 58.20 -33.14
C LYS A 281 88.97 58.40 -31.70
N ALA A 282 88.24 57.44 -31.17
CA ALA A 282 87.81 57.45 -29.76
C ALA A 282 89.02 57.37 -28.81
N ASP A 283 89.12 58.30 -27.86
CA ASP A 283 90.04 58.18 -26.73
C ASP A 283 89.34 57.46 -25.58
N LEU A 284 89.56 56.15 -25.49
CA LEU A 284 88.97 55.31 -24.45
C LEU A 284 89.45 55.65 -23.03
N SER A 285 90.48 56.49 -22.87
CA SER A 285 90.91 57.03 -21.58
C SER A 285 90.18 58.34 -21.20
N ASN A 286 89.49 58.98 -22.15
CA ASN A 286 88.74 60.22 -21.96
C ASN A 286 87.22 59.95 -21.99
N LEU A 287 86.72 59.27 -20.95
CA LEU A 287 85.28 59.07 -20.75
C LEU A 287 84.62 60.40 -20.37
N VAL A 288 83.84 60.97 -21.30
CA VAL A 288 83.17 62.26 -21.17
C VAL A 288 81.85 62.13 -20.41
N ALA A 289 81.02 61.13 -20.73
CA ALA A 289 79.74 60.90 -20.08
C ALA A 289 79.44 59.41 -19.91
N THR A 290 78.71 59.07 -18.85
CA THR A 290 78.20 57.71 -18.62
C THR A 290 76.78 57.77 -18.06
N LYS A 291 75.91 56.84 -18.45
CA LYS A 291 74.59 56.65 -17.83
C LYS A 291 74.11 55.21 -17.97
N ASP A 292 73.63 54.66 -16.84
CA ASP A 292 72.99 53.35 -16.80
C ASP A 292 71.48 53.44 -17.10
N LEU A 293 70.94 52.40 -17.72
CA LEU A 293 69.51 52.18 -17.96
C LEU A 293 69.19 50.69 -18.03
N ASP A 294 67.90 50.35 -17.99
CA ASP A 294 67.43 48.99 -18.30
C ASP A 294 66.92 48.88 -19.75
N VAL A 295 67.38 47.86 -20.48
CA VAL A 295 66.90 47.53 -21.83
C VAL A 295 66.17 46.19 -21.76
N ASN A 296 64.84 46.23 -21.86
CA ASN A 296 63.98 45.06 -21.81
C ASN A 296 63.68 44.57 -23.24
N LEU A 297 64.21 43.41 -23.63
CA LEU A 297 63.71 42.73 -24.82
C LEU A 297 62.38 42.06 -24.48
N ASN A 298 61.30 42.50 -25.13
CA ASN A 298 60.07 41.73 -25.17
C ASN A 298 60.25 40.63 -26.21
N GLY A 299 60.11 39.37 -25.80
CA GLY A 299 60.10 38.24 -26.74
C GLY A 299 58.78 38.14 -27.49
N LEU A 300 58.79 37.53 -28.67
CA LEU A 300 57.62 37.41 -29.52
C LEU A 300 56.80 36.18 -29.10
N THR A 301 55.84 36.39 -28.19
CA THR A 301 54.84 35.38 -27.85
C THR A 301 54.03 35.02 -29.09
N THR A 302 54.14 33.79 -29.56
CA THR A 302 53.57 33.39 -30.86
C THR A 302 52.04 33.31 -30.80
N PRO A 303 51.33 33.49 -31.93
CA PRO A 303 49.90 33.28 -32.01
C PRO A 303 49.46 31.91 -31.47
N ALA A 304 50.27 30.86 -31.68
CA ALA A 304 50.01 29.51 -31.18
C ALA A 304 50.12 29.40 -29.64
N GLU A 305 51.08 30.08 -29.01
CA GLU A 305 51.18 30.15 -27.54
C GLU A 305 50.03 30.94 -26.93
N VAL A 306 49.56 32.01 -27.60
CA VAL A 306 48.39 32.78 -27.18
C VAL A 306 47.11 31.96 -27.31
N GLN A 307 46.89 31.28 -28.44
CA GLN A 307 45.79 30.33 -28.61
C GLN A 307 45.80 29.25 -27.53
N LYS A 308 46.97 28.64 -27.29
CA LYS A 308 47.13 27.60 -26.27
C LYS A 308 46.86 28.12 -24.86
N GLY A 309 47.43 29.25 -24.45
CA GLY A 309 47.21 29.80 -23.11
C GLY A 309 45.76 30.21 -22.88
N VAL A 310 45.09 30.79 -23.87
CA VAL A 310 43.64 31.06 -23.82
C VAL A 310 42.85 29.76 -23.68
N ALA A 311 43.18 28.69 -24.42
CA ALA A 311 42.51 27.41 -24.31
C ALA A 311 42.73 26.72 -22.93
N ASP A 312 43.99 26.62 -22.51
CA ASP A 312 44.46 25.86 -21.34
C ASP A 312 44.11 26.55 -20.02
N ASN A 313 44.22 27.88 -19.91
CA ASN A 313 44.08 28.60 -18.63
C ASN A 313 42.67 29.18 -18.37
N THR A 314 41.79 29.16 -19.37
CA THR A 314 40.39 29.59 -19.27
C THR A 314 39.47 28.45 -18.84
N LYS A 315 38.51 28.73 -17.95
CA LYS A 315 37.43 27.81 -17.54
C LYS A 315 36.35 27.69 -18.62
N ASP A 316 35.77 26.49 -18.73
CA ASP A 316 34.69 26.22 -19.69
C ASP A 316 33.30 26.61 -19.13
N THR A 317 33.20 26.80 -17.81
CA THR A 317 32.02 27.36 -17.13
C THR A 317 32.47 28.17 -15.91
N VAL A 318 31.77 29.28 -15.64
CA VAL A 318 32.09 30.24 -14.58
C VAL A 318 30.82 30.54 -13.78
N ASP A 319 30.78 30.12 -12.52
CA ASP A 319 29.73 30.53 -11.59
C ASP A 319 30.14 31.84 -10.89
N VAL A 320 29.41 32.92 -11.16
CA VAL A 320 29.63 34.23 -10.53
C VAL A 320 28.79 34.30 -9.25
N PRO A 321 29.40 34.53 -8.07
CA PRO A 321 28.65 34.71 -6.82
C PRO A 321 27.72 35.93 -6.86
N ALA A 322 26.50 35.76 -6.36
CA ALA A 322 25.49 36.83 -6.31
C ALA A 322 25.99 38.07 -5.57
N THR A 323 26.78 37.87 -4.51
CA THR A 323 27.37 38.94 -3.70
C THR A 323 28.40 39.77 -4.46
N TYR A 324 29.00 39.28 -5.54
CA TYR A 324 29.92 40.05 -6.37
C TYR A 324 29.15 40.97 -7.32
N LEU A 325 28.10 40.46 -7.97
CA LEU A 325 27.22 41.25 -8.84
C LEU A 325 26.41 42.30 -8.05
N ASP A 326 25.94 41.94 -6.85
CA ASP A 326 25.22 42.85 -5.95
C ASP A 326 26.10 44.03 -5.52
N LYS A 327 27.31 43.77 -5.02
CA LYS A 327 28.23 44.82 -4.55
C LYS A 327 28.92 45.61 -5.68
N ALA A 328 29.01 45.05 -6.88
CA ALA A 328 29.60 45.75 -8.03
C ALA A 328 28.93 47.10 -8.26
N ASN A 329 29.72 48.17 -8.35
CA ASN A 329 29.26 49.54 -8.46
C ASN A 329 29.78 50.22 -9.74
N PHE A 330 29.19 51.36 -10.08
CA PHE A 330 29.66 52.22 -11.17
C PHE A 330 29.93 53.64 -10.64
N PRO A 331 31.10 54.26 -10.93
CA PRO A 331 32.23 53.69 -11.66
C PRO A 331 32.93 52.58 -10.87
N GLY A 332 33.31 51.51 -11.57
CA GLY A 332 33.92 50.30 -11.00
C GLY A 332 34.28 49.28 -12.09
N PRO A 333 35.15 48.29 -11.81
CA PRO A 333 35.80 47.48 -12.85
C PRO A 333 34.99 46.26 -13.34
N PHE A 334 33.83 45.95 -12.73
CA PHE A 334 33.15 44.66 -12.92
C PHE A 334 32.85 44.30 -14.39
N THR A 335 32.42 45.29 -15.19
CA THR A 335 32.08 45.13 -16.62
C THR A 335 33.24 45.45 -17.58
N ALA A 336 34.44 45.74 -17.09
CA ALA A 336 35.56 46.18 -17.92
C ALA A 336 36.09 45.05 -18.84
N GLY A 337 36.24 45.37 -20.13
CA GLY A 337 36.61 44.41 -21.17
C GLY A 337 35.50 43.42 -21.55
N VAL A 338 34.28 43.60 -21.05
CA VAL A 338 33.08 42.91 -21.55
C VAL A 338 32.41 43.80 -22.59
N ASN A 339 32.19 43.28 -23.80
CA ASN A 339 31.78 44.03 -25.00
C ASN A 339 32.69 45.27 -25.28
N GLN A 340 33.95 45.20 -24.85
CA GLN A 340 34.93 46.27 -24.94
C GLN A 340 36.30 45.67 -25.28
N VAL A 341 36.96 46.20 -26.31
CA VAL A 341 38.30 45.78 -26.70
C VAL A 341 39.34 46.57 -25.90
N ILE A 342 40.13 45.90 -25.04
CA ILE A 342 41.18 46.54 -24.23
C ILE A 342 42.53 45.80 -24.33
N PRO A 343 43.67 46.43 -24.00
CA PRO A 343 44.99 45.78 -24.08
C PRO A 343 45.08 44.55 -23.17
N TYR A 344 45.77 43.51 -23.63
CA TYR A 344 45.82 42.20 -22.95
C TYR A 344 46.46 42.27 -21.55
N GLU A 345 47.39 43.20 -21.32
CA GLU A 345 47.98 43.48 -20.00
C GLU A 345 46.98 43.94 -18.92
N PHE A 346 45.76 44.35 -19.30
CA PHE A 346 44.68 44.70 -18.36
C PHE A 346 43.63 43.58 -18.18
N PHE A 347 43.81 42.40 -18.80
CA PHE A 347 42.91 41.26 -18.61
C PHE A 347 42.89 40.79 -17.15
N ALA A 348 41.71 40.41 -16.64
CA ALA A 348 41.55 39.80 -15.32
C ALA A 348 42.14 40.62 -14.14
N GLY A 349 42.11 41.94 -14.24
CA GLY A 349 42.35 42.86 -13.12
C GLY A 349 41.38 42.68 -11.96
N ASP A 350 41.69 43.29 -10.82
CA ASP A 350 40.94 43.12 -9.57
C ASP A 350 39.47 43.58 -9.69
N GLY A 351 38.54 42.75 -9.22
CA GLY A 351 37.10 43.00 -9.30
C GLY A 351 36.45 42.93 -10.69
N MET A 352 37.19 42.59 -11.75
CA MET A 352 36.63 42.41 -13.10
C MET A 352 35.96 41.04 -13.26
N LEU A 353 34.81 40.97 -13.95
CA LEU A 353 34.17 39.68 -14.31
C LEU A 353 35.14 38.77 -15.08
N THR A 354 35.98 39.34 -15.94
CA THR A 354 37.00 38.62 -16.73
C THR A 354 38.06 37.92 -15.86
N ARG A 355 38.21 38.29 -14.58
CA ARG A 355 39.09 37.61 -13.63
C ARG A 355 38.57 36.23 -13.25
N LEU A 356 37.25 36.08 -13.11
CA LEU A 356 36.60 34.82 -12.70
C LEU A 356 36.66 33.75 -13.80
N ILE A 357 36.93 34.17 -15.04
CA ILE A 357 37.02 33.33 -16.24
C ILE A 357 38.28 32.43 -16.25
N LEU A 358 39.33 32.77 -15.48
CA LEU A 358 40.57 32.00 -15.44
C LEU A 358 40.58 30.93 -14.34
N LYS A 359 41.21 29.80 -14.63
CA LYS A 359 41.53 28.72 -13.67
C LYS A 359 42.43 29.21 -12.53
N ALA A 360 43.24 30.24 -12.77
CA ALA A 360 44.04 30.90 -11.75
C ALA A 360 43.21 31.64 -10.69
N SER A 361 41.95 32.00 -10.98
CA SER A 361 41.13 32.79 -10.05
C SER A 361 40.76 32.04 -8.77
N ASP A 362 40.70 30.71 -8.80
CA ASP A 362 40.21 29.85 -7.71
C ASP A 362 41.11 29.86 -6.46
N LYS A 363 42.29 30.47 -6.57
CA LYS A 363 43.25 30.68 -5.47
C LYS A 363 43.68 32.15 -5.32
N ALA A 364 43.09 33.05 -6.12
CA ALA A 364 43.47 34.46 -6.14
C ALA A 364 42.58 35.29 -5.20
N PRO A 365 43.13 36.35 -4.57
CA PRO A 365 42.31 37.32 -3.87
C PRO A 365 41.38 38.07 -4.83
N TRP A 366 40.23 38.48 -4.30
CA TRP A 366 39.15 39.19 -4.98
C TRP A 366 38.81 40.48 -4.23
N SER A 367 38.39 41.52 -4.96
CA SER A 367 37.84 42.75 -4.40
C SER A 367 36.55 43.10 -5.12
N ASP A 368 35.46 43.28 -4.38
CA ASP A 368 34.11 43.49 -4.92
C ASP A 368 33.95 44.74 -5.82
N ASN A 369 34.93 45.65 -5.79
CA ASN A 369 35.00 46.82 -6.68
C ASN A 369 36.44 47.17 -7.10
N GLY A 370 37.40 46.24 -6.98
CA GLY A 370 38.81 46.46 -7.32
C GLY A 370 39.61 47.37 -6.38
N SER A 371 39.04 47.82 -5.26
CA SER A 371 39.74 48.74 -4.32
C SER A 371 40.98 48.14 -3.66
N ALA A 372 41.08 46.80 -3.57
CA ALA A 372 42.26 46.14 -3.01
C ALA A 372 43.48 46.17 -3.95
N LYS A 373 43.27 46.46 -5.25
CA LYS A 373 44.31 46.55 -6.28
C LYS A 373 45.17 45.29 -6.38
N ASN A 374 44.53 44.13 -6.25
CA ASN A 374 45.21 42.84 -6.47
C ASN A 374 45.82 42.79 -7.89
N PRO A 375 47.00 42.15 -8.09
CA PRO A 375 47.58 41.99 -9.42
C PRO A 375 46.62 41.31 -10.41
N ALA A 376 46.68 41.73 -11.67
CA ALA A 376 45.96 41.10 -12.78
C ALA A 376 46.45 39.65 -12.99
N LEU A 377 45.58 38.79 -13.51
CA LEU A 377 45.91 37.39 -13.80
C LEU A 377 46.09 37.21 -15.32
N PRO A 378 47.32 37.15 -15.85
CA PRO A 378 47.52 36.93 -17.28
C PRO A 378 47.14 35.49 -17.67
N PRO A 379 46.39 35.26 -18.78
CA PRO A 379 46.18 33.91 -19.32
C PRO A 379 47.42 33.32 -19.99
N VAL A 380 48.43 34.14 -20.28
CA VAL A 380 49.73 33.78 -20.86
C VAL A 380 50.83 34.55 -20.13
N GLU A 381 51.77 33.85 -19.50
CA GLU A 381 52.91 34.49 -18.84
C GLU A 381 53.88 35.13 -19.85
N LYS A 382 54.58 36.20 -19.42
CA LYS A 382 55.64 36.90 -20.18
C LYS A 382 55.21 37.46 -21.55
N LEU A 383 53.93 37.73 -21.74
CA LEU A 383 53.41 38.35 -22.95
C LEU A 383 53.90 39.81 -23.09
N GLY A 384 54.39 40.16 -24.28
CA GLY A 384 54.86 41.53 -24.57
C GLY A 384 53.72 42.56 -24.59
N LYS A 385 53.89 43.67 -23.88
CA LYS A 385 52.90 44.76 -23.74
C LYS A 385 52.39 45.23 -25.10
N GLY A 386 51.08 45.43 -25.24
CA GLY A 386 50.47 45.97 -26.46
C GLY A 386 50.64 45.14 -27.74
N LEU A 387 51.13 43.89 -27.68
CA LEU A 387 51.18 42.98 -28.83
C LEU A 387 49.81 42.36 -29.17
N TYR A 388 48.94 42.26 -28.16
CA TYR A 388 47.63 41.64 -28.25
C TYR A 388 46.59 42.44 -27.46
N PHE A 389 45.33 42.35 -27.89
CA PHE A 389 44.16 42.99 -27.28
C PHE A 389 43.09 41.92 -27.06
N TYR A 390 42.20 42.11 -26.10
CA TYR A 390 41.12 41.17 -25.82
C TYR A 390 39.75 41.84 -25.80
N GLU A 391 38.73 41.02 -26.02
CA GLU A 391 37.32 41.31 -25.78
C GLU A 391 36.66 40.06 -25.18
N VAL A 392 35.76 40.23 -24.20
CA VAL A 392 34.83 39.16 -23.80
C VAL A 392 33.44 39.56 -24.27
N ASP A 393 32.95 38.88 -25.30
CA ASP A 393 31.62 39.06 -25.85
C ASP A 393 30.60 38.31 -24.98
N LEU A 394 29.58 38.98 -24.44
CA LEU A 394 28.47 38.32 -23.74
C LEU A 394 27.21 38.31 -24.62
N ALA A 395 26.79 37.12 -25.03
CA ALA A 395 25.66 36.92 -25.93
C ALA A 395 24.37 37.55 -25.37
N GLY A 396 23.65 38.30 -26.20
CA GLY A 396 22.43 39.02 -25.80
C GLY A 396 22.67 40.35 -25.08
N THR A 397 23.92 40.75 -24.80
CA THR A 397 24.26 42.05 -24.17
C THR A 397 24.86 43.08 -25.15
N GLN A 398 24.79 42.77 -26.45
CA GLN A 398 25.45 43.52 -27.53
C GLN A 398 25.14 45.03 -27.51
N GLY A 399 26.17 45.84 -27.73
CA GLY A 399 26.06 47.31 -27.74
C GLY A 399 25.95 47.97 -26.36
N LYS A 400 26.02 47.20 -25.26
CA LYS A 400 26.06 47.73 -23.89
C LYS A 400 27.40 47.52 -23.23
N SER A 401 27.93 48.59 -22.64
CA SER A 401 29.15 48.61 -21.83
C SER A 401 28.87 49.17 -20.43
N ASP A 402 29.90 49.14 -19.57
CA ASP A 402 30.00 49.98 -18.37
C ASP A 402 28.77 49.91 -17.45
N LYS A 403 28.09 51.05 -17.22
CA LYS A 403 26.90 51.15 -16.38
C LYS A 403 25.68 50.45 -17.00
N GLU A 404 25.44 50.62 -18.30
CA GLU A 404 24.27 50.01 -18.95
C GLU A 404 24.33 48.49 -18.94
N LEU A 405 25.55 47.94 -19.07
CA LEU A 405 25.77 46.50 -18.92
C LEU A 405 25.57 46.09 -17.46
N LEU A 406 26.15 46.80 -16.49
CA LEU A 406 26.01 46.46 -15.07
C LEU A 406 24.54 46.50 -14.60
N ASP A 407 23.78 47.52 -15.00
CA ASP A 407 22.35 47.63 -14.70
C ASP A 407 21.57 46.45 -15.30
N LEU A 408 21.84 46.07 -16.56
CA LEU A 408 21.19 44.93 -17.22
C LEU A 408 21.52 43.60 -16.52
N LEU A 409 22.78 43.37 -16.16
CA LEU A 409 23.19 42.14 -15.47
C LEU A 409 22.52 42.04 -14.09
N LYS A 410 22.39 43.15 -13.36
CA LYS A 410 21.64 43.19 -12.09
C LYS A 410 20.14 42.99 -12.28
N GLN A 411 19.54 43.58 -13.31
CA GLN A 411 18.11 43.43 -13.63
C GLN A 411 17.75 41.99 -13.97
N ASN A 412 18.61 41.29 -14.71
CA ASN A 412 18.36 39.91 -15.14
C ASN A 412 18.57 38.87 -14.03
N GLY A 413 19.29 39.22 -12.95
CA GLY A 413 19.42 38.37 -11.76
C GLY A 413 20.10 37.02 -12.06
N THR A 414 19.39 35.91 -11.83
CA THR A 414 19.93 34.57 -12.13
C THR A 414 19.78 34.21 -13.61
N GLN A 415 20.81 34.50 -14.40
CA GLN A 415 20.87 34.16 -15.82
C GLN A 415 22.25 33.61 -16.24
N SER A 416 22.22 32.53 -17.03
CA SER A 416 23.38 32.04 -17.78
C SER A 416 23.53 32.77 -19.12
N TYR A 417 24.75 33.18 -19.44
CA TYR A 417 25.13 33.80 -20.70
C TYR A 417 26.18 32.92 -21.39
N LYS A 418 26.03 32.70 -22.70
CA LYS A 418 27.16 32.27 -23.53
C LYS A 418 28.12 33.44 -23.66
N ALA A 419 29.40 33.20 -23.43
CA ALA A 419 30.44 34.20 -23.59
C ALA A 419 31.56 33.70 -24.51
N THR A 420 32.08 34.56 -25.35
CA THR A 420 33.18 34.27 -26.28
C THR A 420 34.33 35.21 -26.00
N ILE A 421 35.46 34.68 -25.51
CA ILE A 421 36.72 35.42 -25.44
C ILE A 421 37.28 35.53 -26.85
N LYS A 422 37.60 36.74 -27.29
CA LYS A 422 38.29 37.03 -28.55
C LYS A 422 39.62 37.70 -28.22
N VAL A 423 40.71 37.26 -28.85
CA VAL A 423 42.02 37.90 -28.74
C VAL A 423 42.46 38.33 -30.12
N TYR A 424 42.78 39.61 -30.26
CA TYR A 424 43.19 40.27 -31.51
C TYR A 424 44.69 40.58 -31.46
N GLY A 425 45.37 40.49 -32.60
CA GLY A 425 46.74 40.99 -32.74
C GLY A 425 46.80 42.53 -32.75
N ALA A 426 47.99 43.09 -32.57
CA ALA A 426 48.21 44.53 -32.63
C ALA A 426 48.67 45.02 -34.01
N LYS A 427 48.24 46.24 -34.37
CA LYS A 427 48.69 47.02 -35.51
C LYS A 427 48.78 48.49 -35.12
N ASP A 428 49.93 49.11 -35.38
CA ASP A 428 50.20 50.52 -35.07
C ASP A 428 49.86 50.92 -33.61
N GLY A 429 50.09 49.99 -32.67
CA GLY A 429 49.80 50.17 -31.24
C GLY A 429 48.33 50.07 -30.83
N LYS A 430 47.47 49.54 -31.71
CA LYS A 430 46.02 49.36 -31.49
C LYS A 430 45.57 47.93 -31.85
N ALA A 431 44.38 47.54 -31.42
CA ALA A 431 43.77 46.27 -31.82
C ALA A 431 43.52 46.22 -33.33
N ASP A 432 44.04 45.19 -34.02
CA ASP A 432 43.64 44.87 -35.39
C ASP A 432 42.48 43.88 -35.34
N LEU A 433 41.26 44.40 -35.45
CA LEU A 433 40.04 43.59 -35.43
C LEU A 433 39.90 42.66 -36.65
N THR A 434 40.78 42.77 -37.66
CA THR A 434 40.86 41.80 -38.77
C THR A 434 41.81 40.65 -38.48
N ASN A 435 42.68 40.78 -37.48
CA ASN A 435 43.65 39.79 -37.04
C ASN A 435 43.19 39.10 -35.75
N LEU A 436 42.14 38.27 -35.85
CA LEU A 436 41.68 37.43 -34.73
C LEU A 436 42.68 36.28 -34.52
N VAL A 437 43.39 36.33 -33.39
CA VAL A 437 44.46 35.41 -33.02
C VAL A 437 43.92 34.18 -32.29
N ALA A 438 43.00 34.37 -31.35
CA ALA A 438 42.40 33.27 -30.59
C ALA A 438 40.92 33.53 -30.29
N THR A 439 40.15 32.45 -30.17
CA THR A 439 38.77 32.48 -29.66
C THR A 439 38.53 31.33 -28.69
N LYS A 440 37.70 31.54 -27.66
CA LYS A 440 37.19 30.46 -26.80
C LYS A 440 35.80 30.81 -26.25
N ASP A 441 34.87 29.89 -26.44
CA ASP A 441 33.54 29.95 -25.83
C ASP A 441 33.54 29.36 -24.41
N LEU A 442 32.68 29.91 -23.55
CA LEU A 442 32.37 29.40 -22.21
C LEU A 442 30.94 29.78 -21.78
N ASP A 443 30.47 29.18 -20.70
CA ASP A 443 29.24 29.60 -20.00
C ASP A 443 29.55 30.48 -18.78
N VAL A 444 28.91 31.65 -18.69
CA VAL A 444 28.98 32.54 -17.52
C VAL A 444 27.62 32.53 -16.83
N ASN A 445 27.55 31.86 -15.68
CA ASN A 445 26.36 31.78 -14.84
C ASN A 445 26.38 32.94 -13.83
N LEU A 446 25.56 33.97 -14.07
CA LEU A 446 25.25 34.92 -13.01
C LEU A 446 24.26 34.27 -12.06
N ASN A 447 24.67 34.06 -10.81
CA ASN A 447 23.75 33.69 -9.75
C ASN A 447 23.13 34.98 -9.23
N GLY A 448 21.81 35.12 -9.34
CA GLY A 448 21.08 36.20 -8.70
C GLY A 448 20.95 35.96 -7.20
N LEU A 449 20.60 37.03 -6.47
CA LEU A 449 20.46 36.98 -5.02
C LEU A 449 19.06 36.48 -4.66
N THR A 450 18.86 35.15 -4.67
CA THR A 450 17.65 34.52 -4.14
C THR A 450 17.40 35.01 -2.72
N THR A 451 16.26 35.66 -2.51
CA THR A 451 15.95 36.36 -1.26
C THR A 451 15.58 35.40 -0.14
N PRO A 452 15.74 35.80 1.14
CA PRO A 452 15.26 35.02 2.28
C PRO A 452 13.78 34.64 2.18
N ALA A 453 12.95 35.50 1.59
CA ALA A 453 11.51 35.26 1.39
C ALA A 453 11.24 34.16 0.33
N GLU A 454 12.01 34.13 -0.76
CA GLU A 454 11.91 33.06 -1.77
C GLU A 454 12.40 31.72 -1.21
N VAL A 455 13.44 31.73 -0.38
CA VAL A 455 13.91 30.52 0.32
C VAL A 455 12.87 30.02 1.31
N GLN A 456 12.31 30.90 2.14
CA GLN A 456 11.24 30.57 3.09
C GLN A 456 10.01 30.00 2.35
N LYS A 457 9.61 30.62 1.24
CA LYS A 457 8.51 30.15 0.40
C LYS A 457 8.80 28.80 -0.23
N GLY A 458 9.96 28.61 -0.87
CA GLY A 458 10.32 27.34 -1.52
C GLY A 458 10.40 26.17 -0.54
N VAL A 459 10.94 26.40 0.67
CA VAL A 459 10.93 25.40 1.75
C VAL A 459 9.50 25.07 2.18
N ALA A 460 8.60 26.06 2.32
CA ALA A 460 7.21 25.81 2.68
C ALA A 460 6.43 25.06 1.59
N ASP A 461 6.54 25.52 0.34
CA ASP A 461 5.76 25.06 -0.82
C ASP A 461 6.23 23.69 -1.35
N ASN A 462 7.54 23.43 -1.40
CA ASN A 462 8.09 22.25 -2.10
C ASN A 462 8.39 21.03 -1.21
N THR A 463 8.34 21.18 0.12
CA THR A 463 8.48 20.07 1.08
C THR A 463 7.13 19.45 1.44
N LYS A 464 7.13 18.15 1.74
CA LYS A 464 5.99 17.39 2.26
C LYS A 464 5.82 17.65 3.76
N ASP A 465 4.58 17.51 4.23
CA ASP A 465 4.23 17.65 5.66
C ASP A 465 4.28 16.31 6.41
N THR A 466 4.31 15.19 5.66
CA THR A 466 4.57 13.84 6.17
C THR A 466 5.34 13.04 5.11
N VAL A 467 6.28 12.21 5.54
CA VAL A 467 7.16 11.39 4.69
C VAL A 467 7.14 9.96 5.19
N ASP A 468 6.63 9.03 4.37
CA ASP A 468 6.80 7.59 4.60
C ASP A 468 8.08 7.10 3.93
N VAL A 469 9.02 6.57 4.71
CA VAL A 469 10.29 6.03 4.22
C VAL A 469 10.16 4.51 4.06
N PRO A 470 10.35 3.95 2.85
CA PRO A 470 10.32 2.51 2.63
C PRO A 470 11.37 1.79 3.48
N ALA A 471 10.99 0.67 4.11
CA ALA A 471 11.92 -0.08 4.97
C ALA A 471 13.14 -0.62 4.21
N THR A 472 12.96 -0.92 2.92
CA THR A 472 14.05 -1.31 2.01
C THR A 472 15.12 -0.23 1.84
N TYR A 473 14.78 1.06 1.98
CA TYR A 473 15.75 2.15 1.90
C TYR A 473 16.59 2.24 3.19
N LEU A 474 15.95 2.12 4.36
CA LEU A 474 16.65 2.08 5.65
C LEU A 474 17.49 0.82 5.82
N ASP A 475 17.00 -0.34 5.35
CA ASP A 475 17.73 -1.60 5.37
C ASP A 475 19.01 -1.55 4.51
N LYS A 476 18.88 -1.15 3.24
CA LYS A 476 20.01 -1.08 2.30
C LYS A 476 20.92 0.12 2.50
N ALA A 477 20.52 1.12 3.28
CA ALA A 477 21.37 2.25 3.63
C ALA A 477 22.63 1.75 4.35
N ASN A 478 23.80 2.08 3.81
CA ASN A 478 25.09 1.61 4.31
C ASN A 478 25.96 2.78 4.78
N PHE A 479 26.95 2.48 5.63
CA PHE A 479 27.97 3.44 6.03
C PHE A 479 29.37 2.94 5.59
N PRO A 480 30.21 3.77 4.93
CA PRO A 480 29.92 5.15 4.49
C PRO A 480 28.87 5.20 3.38
N GLY A 481 27.98 6.20 3.44
CA GLY A 481 26.87 6.40 2.50
C GLY A 481 26.02 7.61 2.90
N PRO A 482 25.13 8.09 2.00
CA PRO A 482 24.51 9.42 2.12
C PRO A 482 23.23 9.48 2.94
N PHE A 483 22.66 8.35 3.39
CA PHE A 483 21.30 8.29 3.94
C PHE A 483 21.04 9.31 5.08
N THR A 484 22.01 9.49 5.97
CA THR A 484 21.96 10.40 7.13
C THR A 484 22.53 11.79 6.88
N ALA A 485 23.01 12.10 5.67
CA ALA A 485 23.67 13.38 5.39
C ALA A 485 22.65 14.54 5.41
N GLY A 486 23.04 15.65 6.05
CA GLY A 486 22.15 16.79 6.32
C GLY A 486 21.11 16.54 7.43
N VAL A 487 21.19 15.43 8.16
CA VAL A 487 20.32 15.13 9.32
C VAL A 487 21.14 15.27 10.61
N ASN A 488 20.72 16.15 11.52
CA ASN A 488 21.52 16.66 12.64
C ASN A 488 22.93 17.13 12.19
N GLN A 489 23.04 17.67 10.97
CA GLN A 489 24.27 18.15 10.34
C GLN A 489 23.96 19.38 9.48
N VAL A 490 24.67 20.48 9.72
CA VAL A 490 24.57 21.70 8.89
C VAL A 490 25.48 21.58 7.66
N ILE A 491 24.90 21.49 6.47
CA ILE A 491 25.64 21.37 5.19
C ILE A 491 25.18 22.42 4.15
N PRO A 492 25.97 22.72 3.09
CA PRO A 492 25.58 23.70 2.07
C PRO A 492 24.29 23.32 1.34
N TYR A 493 23.45 24.32 1.02
CA TYR A 493 22.11 24.10 0.47
C TYR A 493 22.10 23.45 -0.93
N GLU A 494 23.16 23.63 -1.71
CA GLU A 494 23.36 22.95 -2.99
C GLU A 494 23.43 21.41 -2.89
N PHE A 495 23.64 20.85 -1.70
CA PHE A 495 23.60 19.40 -1.45
C PHE A 495 22.25 18.90 -0.91
N PHE A 496 21.24 19.76 -0.80
CA PHE A 496 19.90 19.35 -0.34
C PHE A 496 19.33 18.27 -1.27
N ALA A 497 18.85 17.17 -0.69
CA ALA A 497 18.18 16.08 -1.42
C ALA A 497 19.01 15.43 -2.54
N GLY A 498 20.33 15.31 -2.33
CA GLY A 498 21.19 14.42 -3.11
C GLY A 498 20.71 12.96 -3.10
N ASP A 499 21.26 12.16 -4.02
CA ASP A 499 20.84 10.78 -4.24
C ASP A 499 21.05 9.89 -2.99
N GLY A 500 20.07 9.05 -2.67
CA GLY A 500 20.08 8.17 -1.50
C GLY A 500 19.99 8.86 -0.12
N MET A 501 19.84 10.19 -0.04
CA MET A 501 19.69 10.92 1.23
C MET A 501 18.25 10.86 1.76
N LEU A 502 18.05 10.70 3.07
CA LEU A 502 16.72 10.82 3.70
C LEU A 502 16.05 12.16 3.37
N THR A 503 16.83 13.24 3.30
CA THR A 503 16.36 14.58 2.97
C THR A 503 15.80 14.70 1.55
N ARG A 504 16.04 13.73 0.66
CA ARG A 504 15.43 13.66 -0.68
C ARG A 504 13.95 13.33 -0.61
N LEU A 505 13.57 12.40 0.25
CA LEU A 505 12.19 11.92 0.41
C LEU A 505 11.25 12.99 0.97
N ILE A 506 11.81 14.00 1.64
CA ILE A 506 11.13 15.18 2.20
C ILE A 506 10.49 16.07 1.12
N LEU A 507 10.93 16.02 -0.14
CA LEU A 507 10.44 16.91 -1.18
C LEU A 507 9.30 16.31 -2.02
N LYS A 508 8.33 17.15 -2.39
CA LYS A 508 7.22 16.79 -3.30
C LYS A 508 7.73 16.37 -4.69
N ALA A 509 8.90 16.86 -5.10
CA ALA A 509 9.56 16.44 -6.34
C ALA A 509 10.05 14.98 -6.31
N SER A 510 10.27 14.39 -5.13
CA SER A 510 10.82 13.02 -5.01
C SER A 510 9.90 11.93 -5.53
N ASP A 511 8.58 12.15 -5.56
CA ASP A 511 7.57 11.16 -5.96
C ASP A 511 7.66 10.75 -7.44
N LYS A 512 8.47 11.46 -8.24
CA LYS A 512 8.76 11.15 -9.65
C LYS A 512 10.26 11.07 -9.94
N ALA A 513 11.12 11.20 -8.92
CA ALA A 513 12.56 11.24 -9.10
C ALA A 513 13.18 9.85 -8.98
N PRO A 514 14.27 9.55 -9.71
CA PRO A 514 15.05 8.34 -9.48
C PRO A 514 15.69 8.39 -8.08
N TRP A 515 15.87 7.20 -7.51
CA TRP A 515 16.46 6.92 -6.21
C TRP A 515 17.53 5.84 -6.37
N SER A 516 18.62 5.92 -5.59
CA SER A 516 19.47 4.77 -5.34
C SER A 516 19.74 4.57 -3.86
N ASP A 517 19.71 3.30 -3.42
CA ASP A 517 19.68 2.90 -2.00
C ASP A 517 20.94 3.27 -1.19
N ASN A 518 22.00 3.71 -1.87
CA ASN A 518 23.29 4.10 -1.31
C ASN A 518 23.92 5.32 -2.02
N GLY A 519 23.17 6.03 -2.87
CA GLY A 519 23.66 7.16 -3.69
C GLY A 519 24.59 6.78 -4.85
N SER A 520 24.83 5.50 -5.12
CA SER A 520 25.81 5.07 -6.15
C SER A 520 25.39 5.42 -7.59
N ALA A 521 24.10 5.64 -7.86
CA ALA A 521 23.63 6.06 -9.18
C ALA A 521 23.93 7.55 -9.46
N LYS A 522 24.29 8.34 -8.44
CA LYS A 522 24.62 9.77 -8.54
C LYS A 522 23.55 10.60 -9.24
N ASN A 523 22.27 10.29 -8.97
CA ASN A 523 21.16 11.09 -9.48
C ASN A 523 21.31 12.58 -9.05
N PRO A 524 20.89 13.55 -9.88
CA PRO A 524 20.94 14.97 -9.52
C PRO A 524 20.23 15.27 -8.19
N ALA A 525 20.81 16.19 -7.41
CA ALA A 525 20.17 16.74 -6.22
C ALA A 525 18.88 17.49 -6.59
N LEU A 526 17.92 17.54 -5.66
CA LEU A 526 16.63 18.21 -5.85
C LEU A 526 16.58 19.41 -4.89
N PRO A 527 17.08 20.60 -5.25
CA PRO A 527 17.04 21.73 -4.34
C PRO A 527 15.57 22.15 -4.09
N PRO A 528 15.16 22.49 -2.85
CA PRO A 528 13.79 22.97 -2.57
C PRO A 528 13.50 24.34 -3.20
N VAL A 529 14.52 25.01 -3.74
CA VAL A 529 14.47 26.30 -4.44
C VAL A 529 15.35 26.16 -5.67
N GLU A 530 14.79 26.25 -6.88
CA GLU A 530 15.60 26.23 -8.11
C GLU A 530 16.46 27.50 -8.23
N LYS A 531 17.57 27.40 -8.96
CA LYS A 531 18.45 28.55 -9.31
C LYS A 531 19.04 29.32 -8.11
N LEU A 532 19.12 28.69 -6.94
CA LEU A 532 19.74 29.25 -5.75
C LEU A 532 21.27 29.29 -5.87
N GLY A 533 21.87 30.44 -5.54
CA GLY A 533 23.32 30.63 -5.64
C GLY A 533 24.11 29.78 -4.64
N LYS A 534 25.12 29.05 -5.12
CA LYS A 534 25.99 28.17 -4.32
C LYS A 534 26.58 28.91 -3.12
N GLY A 535 26.58 28.25 -1.95
CA GLY A 535 27.15 28.81 -0.72
C GLY A 535 26.48 30.06 -0.15
N LEU A 536 25.32 30.50 -0.66
CA LEU A 536 24.53 31.59 -0.07
C LEU A 536 23.72 31.15 1.16
N TYR A 537 23.37 29.86 1.22
CA TYR A 537 22.55 29.26 2.27
C TYR A 537 23.08 27.88 2.67
N PHE A 538 22.79 27.48 3.90
CA PHE A 538 23.11 26.18 4.49
C PHE A 538 21.83 25.58 5.10
N TYR A 539 21.76 24.27 5.28
CA TYR A 539 20.60 23.62 5.88
C TYR A 539 20.96 22.51 6.86
N GLU A 540 20.00 22.20 7.71
CA GLU A 540 19.98 21.04 8.61
C GLU A 540 18.55 20.50 8.70
N VAL A 541 18.41 19.19 8.87
CA VAL A 541 17.14 18.56 9.27
C VAL A 541 17.33 17.95 10.65
N ASP A 542 16.79 18.59 11.67
CA ASP A 542 16.73 17.99 13.01
C ASP A 542 15.75 16.83 13.01
N LEU A 543 16.17 15.68 13.56
CA LEU A 543 15.28 14.53 13.77
C LEU A 543 15.11 14.27 15.27
N ALA A 544 13.92 14.55 15.79
CA ALA A 544 13.66 14.63 17.23
C ALA A 544 14.02 13.32 17.98
N GLY A 545 14.70 13.46 19.12
CA GLY A 545 15.18 12.31 19.91
C GLY A 545 16.47 11.65 19.39
N THR A 546 16.95 11.99 18.19
CA THR A 546 18.22 11.47 17.65
C THR A 546 19.41 12.40 17.86
N GLN A 547 19.14 13.62 18.34
CA GLN A 547 20.06 14.73 18.59
C GLN A 547 21.41 14.32 19.19
N GLY A 548 22.48 14.95 18.71
CA GLY A 548 23.86 14.64 19.09
C GLY A 548 24.45 13.39 18.41
N LYS A 549 23.74 12.75 17.47
CA LYS A 549 24.26 11.68 16.61
C LYS A 549 24.21 12.09 15.15
N SER A 550 25.28 11.78 14.43
CA SER A 550 25.39 11.89 12.97
C SER A 550 25.73 10.53 12.37
N ASP A 551 25.75 10.46 11.04
CA ASP A 551 26.47 9.42 10.28
C ASP A 551 26.15 7.98 10.71
N LYS A 552 27.17 7.19 11.03
CA LYS A 552 26.99 5.78 11.42
C LYS A 552 26.16 5.63 12.71
N GLU A 553 26.38 6.47 13.72
CA GLU A 553 25.65 6.37 14.99
C GLU A 553 24.16 6.71 14.84
N LEU A 554 23.85 7.65 13.94
CA LEU A 554 22.48 7.93 13.57
C LEU A 554 21.88 6.75 12.77
N LEU A 555 22.57 6.25 11.75
CA LEU A 555 22.09 5.13 10.93
C LEU A 555 21.84 3.86 11.76
N ASP A 556 22.77 3.50 12.65
CA ASP A 556 22.64 2.37 13.56
C ASP A 556 21.41 2.52 14.47
N LEU A 557 21.18 3.72 15.04
CA LEU A 557 20.00 4.01 15.87
C LEU A 557 18.70 3.90 15.08
N LEU A 558 18.65 4.43 13.86
CA LEU A 558 17.45 4.36 13.01
C LEU A 558 17.13 2.89 12.64
N LYS A 559 18.14 2.08 12.30
CA LYS A 559 17.96 0.64 12.07
C LYS A 559 17.54 -0.11 13.33
N GLN A 560 18.09 0.23 14.50
CA GLN A 560 17.73 -0.39 15.77
C GLN A 560 16.26 -0.10 16.17
N ASN A 561 15.77 1.12 15.90
CA ASN A 561 14.41 1.52 16.25
C ASN A 561 13.34 0.97 15.29
N GLY A 562 13.71 0.66 14.04
CA GLY A 562 12.80 0.01 13.08
C GLY A 562 11.61 0.88 12.68
N THR A 563 10.38 0.37 12.87
CA THR A 563 9.16 1.14 12.57
C THR A 563 8.91 2.21 13.63
N GLN A 564 9.33 3.45 13.36
CA GLN A 564 9.12 4.60 14.24
C GLN A 564 8.84 5.90 13.45
N SER A 565 7.83 6.64 13.90
CA SER A 565 7.59 8.04 13.51
C SER A 565 8.44 9.00 14.34
N TYR A 566 9.03 9.98 13.67
CA TYR A 566 9.84 11.05 14.25
C TYR A 566 9.28 12.40 13.80
N LYS A 567 9.20 13.37 14.72
CA LYS A 567 9.08 14.79 14.32
C LYS A 567 10.42 15.24 13.75
N ALA A 568 10.39 15.95 12.63
CA ALA A 568 11.57 16.55 12.03
C ALA A 568 11.35 18.05 11.78
N THR A 569 12.42 18.83 11.90
CA THR A 569 12.41 20.28 11.63
C THR A 569 13.49 20.59 10.61
N ILE A 570 13.10 21.03 9.43
CA ILE A 570 14.01 21.59 8.43
C ILE A 570 14.38 22.99 8.89
N LYS A 571 15.67 23.30 8.95
CA LYS A 571 16.22 24.64 9.21
C LYS A 571 17.09 25.07 8.04
N VAL A 572 16.99 26.34 7.67
CA VAL A 572 17.82 26.95 6.62
C VAL A 572 18.45 28.22 7.16
N TYR A 573 19.75 28.34 6.99
CA TYR A 573 20.60 29.41 7.50
C TYR A 573 21.19 30.23 6.35
N GLY A 574 21.32 31.54 6.54
CA GLY A 574 22.11 32.38 5.64
C GLY A 574 23.62 32.11 5.77
N ALA A 575 24.40 32.51 4.77
CA ALA A 575 25.84 32.41 4.80
C ALA A 575 26.53 33.66 5.36
N LYS A 576 27.67 33.44 6.03
CA LYS A 576 28.62 34.47 6.46
C LYS A 576 30.05 33.94 6.29
N ASP A 577 30.90 34.72 5.64
CA ASP A 577 32.31 34.38 5.37
C ASP A 577 32.50 32.96 4.76
N GLY A 578 31.55 32.54 3.90
CA GLY A 578 31.55 31.22 3.24
C GLY A 578 31.12 30.04 4.14
N LYS A 579 30.51 30.30 5.30
CA LYS A 579 30.04 29.30 6.26
C LYS A 579 28.59 29.58 6.69
N ALA A 580 27.94 28.61 7.32
CA ALA A 580 26.61 28.81 7.91
C ALA A 580 26.64 29.84 9.04
N ASP A 581 25.81 30.89 8.95
CA ASP A 581 25.53 31.77 10.07
C ASP A 581 24.33 31.21 10.86
N LEU A 582 24.65 30.46 11.92
CA LEU A 582 23.65 29.83 12.79
C LEU A 582 22.78 30.85 13.56
N THR A 583 23.12 32.15 13.53
CA THR A 583 22.29 33.22 14.08
C THR A 583 21.29 33.79 13.06
N ASN A 584 21.53 33.55 11.77
CA ASN A 584 20.69 33.99 10.66
C ASN A 584 19.80 32.85 10.14
N LEU A 585 18.81 32.45 10.94
CA LEU A 585 17.80 31.46 10.54
C LEU A 585 16.81 32.11 9.55
N VAL A 586 16.83 31.62 8.31
CA VAL A 586 16.09 32.16 7.15
C VAL A 586 14.75 31.45 6.95
N ALA A 587 14.72 30.13 7.13
CA ALA A 587 13.51 29.34 7.01
C ALA A 587 13.48 28.21 8.05
N THR A 588 12.28 27.85 8.48
CA THR A 588 12.02 26.68 9.31
C THR A 588 10.71 26.02 8.88
N LYS A 589 10.65 24.70 8.88
CA LYS A 589 9.39 23.94 8.70
C LYS A 589 9.44 22.58 9.39
N ASP A 590 8.39 22.27 10.13
CA ASP A 590 8.18 20.98 10.77
C ASP A 590 7.46 19.99 9.83
N LEU A 591 7.76 18.70 9.99
CA LEU A 591 7.09 17.59 9.33
C LEU A 591 7.14 16.30 10.18
N ASP A 592 6.39 15.28 9.77
CA ASP A 592 6.53 13.91 10.29
C ASP A 592 7.34 13.02 9.34
N VAL A 593 8.31 12.29 9.87
CA VAL A 593 9.11 11.29 9.15
C VAL A 593 8.80 9.91 9.74
N ASN A 594 8.07 9.09 8.98
CA ASN A 594 7.72 7.72 9.34
C ASN A 594 8.78 6.78 8.76
N LEU A 595 9.71 6.32 9.59
CA LEU A 595 10.56 5.20 9.22
C LEU A 595 9.75 3.92 9.36
N ASN A 596 9.71 3.13 8.29
CA ASN A 596 9.18 1.77 8.34
C ASN A 596 10.35 0.81 8.60
N GLY A 597 10.21 -0.12 9.54
CA GLY A 597 11.15 -1.21 9.75
C GLY A 597 10.83 -2.40 8.85
N LEU A 598 11.81 -3.28 8.65
CA LEU A 598 11.56 -4.59 8.03
C LEU A 598 10.87 -5.50 9.03
N THR A 599 9.56 -5.67 8.89
CA THR A 599 8.86 -6.81 9.51
C THR A 599 9.26 -8.08 8.79
N THR A 600 9.71 -9.09 9.53
CA THR A 600 10.25 -10.33 8.94
C THR A 600 9.15 -11.23 8.37
N PRO A 601 9.45 -12.08 7.38
CA PRO A 601 8.52 -13.10 6.89
C PRO A 601 7.92 -13.98 7.99
N ALA A 602 8.69 -14.30 9.03
CA ALA A 602 8.24 -15.11 10.16
C ALA A 602 7.20 -14.38 11.05
N GLU A 603 7.36 -13.07 11.27
CA GLU A 603 6.37 -12.25 11.98
C GLU A 603 5.08 -12.10 11.16
N VAL A 604 5.19 -12.00 9.83
CA VAL A 604 4.03 -11.98 8.92
C VAL A 604 3.29 -13.31 8.93
N GLN A 605 4.01 -14.44 8.79
CA GLN A 605 3.42 -15.79 8.91
C GLN A 605 2.69 -15.96 10.26
N LYS A 606 3.32 -15.55 11.36
CA LYS A 606 2.72 -15.61 12.69
C LYS A 606 1.48 -14.73 12.80
N GLY A 607 1.55 -13.46 12.41
CA GLY A 607 0.40 -12.54 12.51
C GLY A 607 -0.79 -12.98 11.65
N VAL A 608 -0.54 -13.52 10.44
CA VAL A 608 -1.58 -14.13 9.61
C VAL A 608 -2.20 -15.34 10.31
N ALA A 609 -1.41 -16.23 10.91
CA ALA A 609 -1.94 -17.39 11.65
C ALA A 609 -2.76 -16.98 12.89
N ASP A 610 -2.20 -16.09 13.71
CA ASP A 610 -2.73 -15.70 15.02
C ASP A 610 -3.96 -14.79 14.92
N ASN A 611 -4.00 -13.83 13.98
CA ASN A 611 -5.04 -12.77 13.96
C ASN A 611 -6.21 -13.02 13.00
N THR A 612 -6.14 -14.04 12.15
CA THR A 612 -7.24 -14.46 11.26
C THR A 612 -8.10 -15.55 11.90
N LYS A 613 -9.37 -15.60 11.53
CA LYS A 613 -10.33 -16.65 11.91
C LYS A 613 -10.17 -17.88 11.02
N ASP A 614 -10.60 -19.02 11.54
CA ASP A 614 -10.60 -20.31 10.82
C ASP A 614 -11.98 -20.58 10.16
N THR A 615 -13.01 -19.84 10.57
CA THR A 615 -14.34 -19.82 9.94
C THR A 615 -14.96 -18.43 10.07
N VAL A 616 -15.68 -17.99 9.04
CA VAL A 616 -16.31 -16.66 8.96
C VAL A 616 -17.77 -16.82 8.56
N ASP A 617 -18.70 -16.54 9.48
CA ASP A 617 -20.13 -16.38 9.18
C ASP A 617 -20.38 -14.95 8.65
N VAL A 618 -20.79 -14.82 7.39
CA VAL A 618 -21.13 -13.52 6.78
C VAL A 618 -22.65 -13.30 6.84
N PRO A 619 -23.14 -12.24 7.50
CA PRO A 619 -24.56 -11.91 7.54
C PRO A 619 -25.15 -11.65 6.15
N ALA A 620 -26.35 -12.19 5.90
CA ALA A 620 -27.05 -12.01 4.61
C ALA A 620 -27.31 -10.53 4.27
N THR A 621 -27.55 -9.70 5.29
CA THR A 621 -27.73 -8.26 5.14
C THR A 621 -26.49 -7.53 4.62
N TYR A 622 -25.27 -8.07 4.82
CA TYR A 622 -24.05 -7.49 4.28
C TYR A 622 -23.92 -7.80 2.78
N LEU A 623 -24.18 -9.06 2.37
CA LEU A 623 -24.15 -9.48 0.97
C LEU A 623 -25.29 -8.85 0.15
N ASP A 624 -26.46 -8.67 0.75
CA ASP A 624 -27.61 -7.98 0.14
C ASP A 624 -27.29 -6.51 -0.16
N LYS A 625 -26.87 -5.75 0.85
CA LYS A 625 -26.58 -4.32 0.71
C LYS A 625 -25.29 -4.00 -0.05
N ALA A 626 -24.36 -4.96 -0.15
CA ALA A 626 -23.15 -4.81 -0.95
C ALA A 626 -23.50 -4.41 -2.38
N ASN A 627 -22.94 -3.30 -2.85
CA ASN A 627 -23.23 -2.68 -4.13
C ASN A 627 -22.00 -2.67 -5.04
N PHE A 628 -22.23 -2.42 -6.33
CA PHE A 628 -21.16 -2.15 -7.29
C PHE A 628 -21.42 -0.79 -7.99
N PRO A 629 -20.44 0.12 -8.07
CA PRO A 629 -19.11 0.05 -7.45
C PRO A 629 -19.18 0.09 -5.91
N GLY A 630 -18.37 -0.72 -5.24
CA GLY A 630 -18.34 -0.87 -3.79
C GLY A 630 -17.24 -1.88 -3.36
N PRO A 631 -16.87 -1.91 -2.07
CA PRO A 631 -15.64 -2.58 -1.61
C PRO A 631 -15.77 -4.08 -1.30
N PHE A 632 -16.98 -4.65 -1.31
CA PHE A 632 -17.24 -5.98 -0.72
C PHE A 632 -16.34 -7.10 -1.27
N THR A 633 -16.08 -7.11 -2.58
CA THR A 633 -15.26 -8.11 -3.27
C THR A 633 -13.78 -7.73 -3.42
N ALA A 634 -13.35 -6.58 -2.92
CA ALA A 634 -11.96 -6.14 -3.05
C ALA A 634 -11.00 -7.00 -2.19
N GLY A 635 -9.85 -7.36 -2.78
CA GLY A 635 -8.90 -8.31 -2.19
C GLY A 635 -9.30 -9.78 -2.27
N VAL A 636 -10.44 -10.11 -2.93
CA VAL A 636 -10.89 -11.48 -3.18
C VAL A 636 -10.63 -11.83 -4.64
N ASN A 637 -9.88 -12.91 -4.89
CA ASN A 637 -9.25 -13.23 -6.19
C ASN A 637 -8.49 -12.03 -6.80
N GLN A 638 -7.96 -11.13 -5.96
CA GLN A 638 -7.29 -9.88 -6.32
C GLN A 638 -6.14 -9.61 -5.35
N VAL A 639 -4.94 -9.39 -5.88
CA VAL A 639 -3.76 -9.05 -5.08
C VAL A 639 -3.71 -7.54 -4.82
N ILE A 640 -3.85 -7.15 -3.56
CA ILE A 640 -3.87 -5.74 -3.12
C ILE A 640 -2.74 -5.44 -2.11
N PRO A 641 -2.22 -4.20 -2.03
CA PRO A 641 -1.29 -3.82 -0.95
C PRO A 641 -1.96 -4.01 0.43
N TYR A 642 -1.20 -4.48 1.44
CA TYR A 642 -1.77 -4.78 2.76
C TYR A 642 -2.44 -3.55 3.43
N GLU A 643 -2.00 -2.34 3.12
CA GLU A 643 -2.57 -1.10 3.66
C GLU A 643 -4.03 -0.86 3.23
N PHE A 644 -4.50 -1.56 2.19
CA PHE A 644 -5.91 -1.58 1.76
C PHE A 644 -6.64 -2.87 2.15
N PHE A 645 -5.95 -3.87 2.70
CA PHE A 645 -6.56 -5.13 3.13
C PHE A 645 -7.49 -4.91 4.33
N ALA A 646 -8.64 -5.58 4.37
CA ALA A 646 -9.60 -5.50 5.47
C ALA A 646 -10.08 -4.06 5.80
N GLY A 647 -10.13 -3.20 4.79
CA GLY A 647 -10.84 -1.93 4.80
C GLY A 647 -12.36 -2.06 5.03
N ASP A 648 -13.02 -0.93 5.25
CA ASP A 648 -14.44 -0.90 5.60
C ASP A 648 -15.36 -1.49 4.51
N GLY A 649 -16.32 -2.31 4.91
CA GLY A 649 -17.25 -2.99 4.01
C GLY A 649 -16.67 -4.12 3.15
N MET A 650 -15.38 -4.46 3.27
CA MET A 650 -14.74 -5.55 2.52
C MET A 650 -15.01 -6.92 3.16
N LEU A 651 -15.26 -7.97 2.37
CA LEU A 651 -15.35 -9.35 2.88
C LEU A 651 -14.08 -9.77 3.63
N THR A 652 -12.91 -9.33 3.17
CA THR A 652 -11.61 -9.60 3.82
C THR A 652 -11.49 -9.02 5.24
N ARG A 653 -12.31 -8.02 5.60
CA ARG A 653 -12.38 -7.48 6.97
C ARG A 653 -12.94 -8.49 7.96
N LEU A 654 -13.96 -9.25 7.55
CA LEU A 654 -14.67 -10.23 8.38
C LEU A 654 -13.80 -11.45 8.74
N ILE A 655 -12.73 -11.68 7.96
CA ILE A 655 -11.73 -12.75 8.16
C ILE A 655 -10.89 -12.54 9.43
N LEU A 656 -10.81 -11.33 9.98
CA LEU A 656 -9.93 -11.03 11.10
C LEU A 656 -10.66 -11.10 12.45
N LYS A 657 -9.98 -11.63 13.47
CA LYS A 657 -10.47 -11.69 14.87
C LYS A 657 -10.72 -10.28 15.45
N ALA A 658 -10.03 -9.27 14.91
CA ALA A 658 -10.28 -7.87 15.25
C ALA A 658 -11.66 -7.36 14.77
N SER A 659 -12.29 -7.99 13.76
CA SER A 659 -13.56 -7.51 13.20
C SER A 659 -14.71 -7.60 14.20
N ASP A 660 -14.65 -8.52 15.17
CA ASP A 660 -15.74 -8.82 16.12
C ASP A 660 -16.02 -7.69 17.12
N LYS A 661 -15.15 -6.67 17.14
CA LYS A 661 -15.28 -5.44 17.95
C LYS A 661 -15.15 -4.17 17.11
N ALA A 662 -14.99 -4.29 15.79
CA ALA A 662 -14.76 -3.17 14.91
C ALA A 662 -16.09 -2.65 14.32
N PRO A 663 -16.22 -1.34 14.05
CA PRO A 663 -17.32 -0.84 13.26
C PRO A 663 -17.25 -1.39 11.82
N TRP A 664 -18.44 -1.54 11.24
CA TRP A 664 -18.71 -2.02 9.88
C TRP A 664 -19.65 -1.03 9.19
N SER A 665 -19.44 -0.79 7.90
CA SER A 665 -20.48 -0.22 7.03
C SER A 665 -20.70 -1.07 5.79
N ASP A 666 -21.96 -1.26 5.40
CA ASP A 666 -22.40 -2.26 4.41
C ASP A 666 -21.89 -2.00 2.98
N ASN A 667 -21.29 -0.83 2.73
CA ASN A 667 -20.74 -0.41 1.45
C ASN A 667 -19.44 0.43 1.60
N GLY A 668 -18.80 0.41 2.77
CA GLY A 668 -17.60 1.20 3.07
C GLY A 668 -17.80 2.72 3.21
N SER A 669 -19.03 3.23 3.13
CA SER A 669 -19.31 4.67 3.17
C SER A 669 -18.92 5.36 4.48
N ALA A 670 -18.84 4.63 5.60
CA ALA A 670 -18.39 5.18 6.88
C ALA A 670 -16.87 5.39 6.95
N LYS A 671 -16.10 4.80 6.00
CA LYS A 671 -14.64 4.92 5.90
C LYS A 671 -13.89 4.55 7.19
N ASN A 672 -14.38 3.52 7.89
CA ASN A 672 -13.69 2.99 9.07
C ASN A 672 -12.24 2.58 8.73
N PRO A 673 -11.26 2.77 9.63
CA PRO A 673 -9.89 2.32 9.40
C PRO A 673 -9.80 0.84 9.04
N ALA A 674 -8.85 0.50 8.17
CA ALA A 674 -8.50 -0.88 7.82
C ALA A 674 -7.95 -1.63 9.04
N LEU A 675 -8.18 -2.95 9.08
CA LEU A 675 -7.68 -3.82 10.15
C LEU A 675 -6.52 -4.66 9.60
N PRO A 676 -5.24 -4.35 9.89
CA PRO A 676 -4.13 -5.15 9.37
C PRO A 676 -3.99 -6.47 10.18
N PRO A 677 -3.64 -7.60 9.54
CA PRO A 677 -3.30 -8.84 10.27
C PRO A 677 -1.99 -8.75 11.07
N VAL A 678 -1.19 -7.71 10.82
CA VAL A 678 0.09 -7.42 11.48
C VAL A 678 0.13 -5.91 11.77
N GLU A 679 0.19 -5.51 13.03
CA GLU A 679 0.35 -4.10 13.39
C GLU A 679 1.72 -3.56 12.93
N LYS A 680 1.76 -2.29 12.53
CA LYS A 680 3.01 -1.55 12.18
C LYS A 680 3.86 -2.19 11.07
N LEU A 681 3.25 -3.02 10.23
CA LEU A 681 3.82 -3.45 8.95
C LEU A 681 4.10 -2.21 8.09
N GLY A 682 5.21 -2.22 7.35
CA GLY A 682 5.63 -1.09 6.50
C GLY A 682 4.91 -1.03 5.15
N LYS A 683 4.54 0.18 4.72
CA LYS A 683 3.78 0.44 3.47
C LYS A 683 4.43 -0.20 2.25
N GLY A 684 3.62 -0.85 1.41
CA GLY A 684 4.09 -1.51 0.19
C GLY A 684 5.10 -2.65 0.33
N LEU A 685 5.37 -3.18 1.55
CA LEU A 685 6.30 -4.32 1.73
C LEU A 685 5.67 -5.69 1.43
N TYR A 686 4.37 -5.81 1.62
CA TYR A 686 3.62 -7.06 1.48
C TYR A 686 2.25 -6.82 0.82
N PHE A 687 1.82 -7.79 0.03
CA PHE A 687 0.56 -7.76 -0.72
C PHE A 687 -0.30 -8.96 -0.31
N TYR A 688 -1.61 -8.77 -0.20
CA TYR A 688 -2.56 -9.75 0.28
C TYR A 688 -3.59 -10.10 -0.79
N GLU A 689 -3.99 -11.36 -0.79
CA GLU A 689 -5.03 -11.94 -1.66
C GLU A 689 -5.84 -12.95 -0.84
N VAL A 690 -7.13 -13.06 -1.11
CA VAL A 690 -7.98 -14.15 -0.62
C VAL A 690 -8.56 -14.87 -1.82
N ASP A 691 -8.03 -16.06 -2.13
CA ASP A 691 -8.66 -16.94 -3.10
C ASP A 691 -9.96 -17.49 -2.51
N LEU A 692 -11.06 -17.42 -3.27
CA LEU A 692 -12.34 -18.01 -2.88
C LEU A 692 -12.70 -19.15 -3.85
N ALA A 693 -12.64 -20.38 -3.36
CA ALA A 693 -12.69 -21.59 -4.18
C ALA A 693 -13.95 -21.64 -5.06
N GLY A 694 -13.79 -22.03 -6.33
CA GLY A 694 -14.88 -22.08 -7.32
C GLY A 694 -15.30 -20.72 -7.91
N THR A 695 -14.79 -19.59 -7.39
CA THR A 695 -15.09 -18.25 -7.95
C THR A 695 -13.95 -17.69 -8.82
N GLN A 696 -12.82 -18.40 -8.87
CA GLN A 696 -11.59 -18.10 -9.61
C GLN A 696 -11.84 -17.55 -11.03
N GLY A 697 -11.07 -16.53 -11.40
CA GLY A 697 -11.21 -15.80 -12.66
C GLY A 697 -12.31 -14.73 -12.67
N LYS A 698 -13.08 -14.56 -11.58
CA LYS A 698 -14.03 -13.43 -11.40
C LYS A 698 -13.53 -12.47 -10.33
N SER A 699 -13.71 -11.18 -10.59
CA SER A 699 -13.48 -10.09 -9.64
C SER A 699 -14.72 -9.19 -9.53
N ASP A 700 -14.67 -8.21 -8.64
CA ASP A 700 -15.51 -7.01 -8.66
C ASP A 700 -17.01 -7.30 -8.77
N LYS A 701 -17.66 -6.84 -9.85
CA LYS A 701 -19.10 -7.04 -10.09
C LYS A 701 -19.45 -8.50 -10.40
N GLU A 702 -18.68 -9.18 -11.24
CA GLU A 702 -18.97 -10.57 -11.63
C GLU A 702 -18.86 -11.52 -10.44
N LEU A 703 -17.92 -11.26 -9.54
CA LEU A 703 -17.82 -11.96 -8.27
C LEU A 703 -19.01 -11.63 -7.37
N LEU A 704 -19.38 -10.36 -7.21
CA LEU A 704 -20.51 -9.95 -6.37
C LEU A 704 -21.84 -10.55 -6.85
N ASP A 705 -22.11 -10.51 -8.16
CA ASP A 705 -23.30 -11.09 -8.77
C ASP A 705 -23.37 -12.61 -8.52
N LEU A 706 -22.25 -13.33 -8.70
CA LEU A 706 -22.16 -14.77 -8.43
C LEU A 706 -22.42 -15.10 -6.95
N LEU A 707 -21.84 -14.34 -6.03
CA LEU A 707 -22.03 -14.56 -4.59
C LEU A 707 -23.50 -14.32 -4.19
N LYS A 708 -24.15 -13.29 -4.75
CA LYS A 708 -25.60 -13.05 -4.55
C LYS A 708 -26.45 -14.16 -5.17
N GLN A 709 -26.12 -14.63 -6.37
CA GLN A 709 -26.85 -15.70 -7.06
C GLN A 709 -26.79 -17.03 -6.30
N ASN A 710 -25.64 -17.36 -5.71
CA ASN A 710 -25.45 -18.61 -4.96
C ASN A 710 -26.10 -18.59 -3.57
N GLY A 711 -26.43 -17.42 -3.01
CA GLY A 711 -27.17 -17.29 -1.75
C GLY A 711 -26.46 -17.94 -0.55
N THR A 712 -27.14 -18.86 0.14
CA THR A 712 -26.58 -19.56 1.31
C THR A 712 -25.60 -20.65 0.87
N GLN A 713 -24.31 -20.30 0.81
CA GLN A 713 -23.24 -21.18 0.33
C GLN A 713 -21.96 -20.99 1.15
N SER A 714 -21.37 -22.11 1.59
CA SER A 714 -20.02 -22.14 2.18
C SER A 714 -18.95 -22.29 1.10
N TYR A 715 -17.85 -21.56 1.25
CA TYR A 715 -16.69 -21.58 0.36
C TYR A 715 -15.43 -21.86 1.17
N LYS A 716 -14.54 -22.70 0.64
CA LYS A 716 -13.15 -22.72 1.10
C LYS A 716 -12.47 -21.45 0.60
N ALA A 717 -11.71 -20.79 1.48
CA ALA A 717 -10.90 -19.64 1.13
C ALA A 717 -9.45 -19.82 1.58
N THR A 718 -8.51 -19.30 0.80
CA THR A 718 -7.08 -19.33 1.12
C THR A 718 -6.54 -17.91 1.11
N ILE A 719 -6.13 -17.41 2.28
CA ILE A 719 -5.37 -16.16 2.40
C ILE A 719 -3.97 -16.44 1.86
N LYS A 720 -3.46 -15.56 0.99
CA LYS A 720 -2.06 -15.54 0.56
C LYS A 720 -1.45 -14.18 0.86
N VAL A 721 -0.18 -14.19 1.24
CA VAL A 721 0.62 -12.97 1.41
C VAL A 721 1.89 -13.10 0.58
N TYR A 722 2.11 -12.13 -0.29
CA TYR A 722 3.28 -12.03 -1.17
C TYR A 722 4.21 -10.94 -0.67
N GLY A 723 5.53 -11.13 -0.85
CA GLY A 723 6.51 -10.06 -0.68
C GLY A 723 6.44 -9.02 -1.81
N ALA A 724 7.09 -7.87 -1.61
CA ALA A 724 7.18 -6.82 -2.61
C ALA A 724 8.45 -6.89 -3.48
N LYS A 725 8.32 -6.50 -4.74
CA LYS A 725 9.41 -6.28 -5.69
C LYS A 725 9.07 -5.10 -6.59
N ASP A 726 9.98 -4.14 -6.71
CA ASP A 726 9.83 -2.93 -7.53
C ASP A 726 8.51 -2.17 -7.30
N GLY A 727 8.03 -2.15 -6.05
CA GLY A 727 6.77 -1.52 -5.64
C GLY A 727 5.49 -2.30 -5.98
N LYS A 728 5.59 -3.56 -6.39
CA LYS A 728 4.48 -4.45 -6.76
C LYS A 728 4.57 -5.79 -6.03
N ALA A 729 3.50 -6.58 -6.07
CA ALA A 729 3.50 -7.94 -5.55
C ALA A 729 4.46 -8.84 -6.34
N ASP A 730 5.37 -9.51 -5.65
CA ASP A 730 6.16 -10.61 -6.22
C ASP A 730 5.41 -11.92 -6.00
N LEU A 731 4.64 -12.33 -7.02
CA LEU A 731 3.86 -13.57 -7.01
C LEU A 731 4.72 -14.85 -6.91
N THR A 732 6.05 -14.74 -7.06
CA THR A 732 6.99 -15.86 -6.83
C THR A 732 7.47 -15.93 -5.38
N ASN A 733 7.28 -14.86 -4.59
CA ASN A 733 7.67 -14.75 -3.19
C ASN A 733 6.44 -14.87 -2.28
N LEU A 734 5.84 -16.05 -2.21
CA LEU A 734 4.75 -16.36 -1.28
C LEU A 734 5.31 -16.46 0.16
N VAL A 735 5.01 -15.47 0.98
CA VAL A 735 5.51 -15.28 2.34
C VAL A 735 4.69 -16.07 3.36
N ALA A 736 3.36 -16.01 3.26
CA ALA A 736 2.45 -16.70 4.18
C ALA A 736 1.20 -17.19 3.44
N THR A 737 0.58 -18.24 3.97
CA THR A 737 -0.73 -18.73 3.50
C THR A 737 -1.53 -19.31 4.66
N LYS A 738 -2.86 -19.22 4.60
CA LYS A 738 -3.76 -19.87 5.57
C LYS A 738 -5.13 -20.16 4.95
N ASP A 739 -5.62 -21.37 5.13
CA ASP A 739 -6.98 -21.76 4.74
C ASP A 739 -8.01 -21.44 5.83
N LEU A 740 -9.25 -21.14 5.41
CA LEU A 740 -10.42 -20.97 6.26
C LEU A 740 -11.72 -21.34 5.52
N ASP A 741 -12.82 -21.39 6.25
CA ASP A 741 -14.18 -21.48 5.68
C ASP A 741 -14.89 -20.11 5.71
N VAL A 742 -15.51 -19.73 4.60
CA VAL A 742 -16.35 -18.52 4.49
C VAL A 742 -17.80 -18.96 4.22
N ASN A 743 -18.65 -18.81 5.22
CA ASN A 743 -20.08 -19.12 5.14
C ASN A 743 -20.85 -17.87 4.73
N LEU A 744 -21.25 -17.78 3.46
CA LEU A 744 -22.23 -16.77 3.06
C LEU A 744 -23.62 -17.26 3.47
N ASN A 745 -24.30 -16.47 4.30
CA ASN A 745 -25.74 -16.65 4.52
C ASN A 745 -26.47 -15.87 3.42
N GLY A 746 -27.36 -16.52 2.68
CA GLY A 746 -28.23 -15.86 1.71
C GLY A 746 -29.45 -15.26 2.37
N LEU A 747 -30.13 -14.35 1.66
CA LEU A 747 -31.49 -13.97 2.00
C LEU A 747 -32.44 -15.11 1.61
N THR A 748 -32.82 -15.93 2.59
CA THR A 748 -34.03 -16.75 2.46
C THR A 748 -35.22 -15.81 2.32
N THR A 749 -36.02 -15.98 1.26
CA THR A 749 -37.07 -15.02 0.91
C THR A 749 -38.29 -15.15 1.84
N PRO A 750 -39.07 -14.07 2.01
CA PRO A 750 -40.36 -14.13 2.72
C PRO A 750 -41.30 -15.22 2.18
N ALA A 751 -41.27 -15.49 0.87
CA ALA A 751 -42.07 -16.53 0.24
C ALA A 751 -41.62 -17.95 0.62
N GLU A 752 -40.31 -18.21 0.73
CA GLU A 752 -39.78 -19.49 1.21
C GLU A 752 -40.10 -19.71 2.70
N VAL A 753 -40.01 -18.65 3.51
CA VAL A 753 -40.40 -18.69 4.93
C VAL A 753 -41.90 -18.97 5.06
N GLN A 754 -42.76 -18.26 4.32
CA GLN A 754 -44.20 -18.48 4.30
C GLN A 754 -44.55 -19.91 3.87
N LYS A 755 -43.91 -20.41 2.79
CA LYS A 755 -44.12 -21.77 2.30
C LYS A 755 -43.67 -22.82 3.32
N GLY A 756 -42.47 -22.71 3.88
CA GLY A 756 -41.97 -23.71 4.83
C GLY A 756 -42.76 -23.75 6.14
N VAL A 757 -43.24 -22.60 6.63
CA VAL A 757 -44.18 -22.54 7.75
C VAL A 757 -45.50 -23.24 7.42
N ALA A 758 -46.04 -23.07 6.21
CA ALA A 758 -47.26 -23.76 5.79
C ALA A 758 -47.06 -25.28 5.61
N ASP A 759 -45.99 -25.67 4.90
CA ASP A 759 -45.70 -27.05 4.49
C ASP A 759 -45.25 -27.93 5.66
N ASN A 760 -44.40 -27.44 6.58
CA ASN A 760 -43.73 -28.27 7.59
C ASN A 760 -44.41 -28.30 8.97
N THR A 761 -45.44 -27.48 9.20
CA THR A 761 -46.26 -27.48 10.42
C THR A 761 -47.52 -28.33 10.27
N LYS A 762 -47.99 -28.91 11.37
CA LYS A 762 -49.26 -29.64 11.50
C LYS A 762 -50.44 -28.67 11.60
N ASP A 763 -51.63 -29.16 11.27
CA ASP A 763 -52.90 -28.41 11.34
C ASP A 763 -53.66 -28.73 12.65
N THR A 764 -53.32 -29.85 13.30
CA THR A 764 -53.74 -30.20 14.66
C THR A 764 -52.60 -30.88 15.41
N VAL A 765 -52.48 -30.61 16.71
CA VAL A 765 -51.40 -31.09 17.59
C VAL A 765 -52.00 -31.65 18.87
N ASP A 766 -51.94 -32.97 19.04
CA ASP A 766 -52.26 -33.61 20.31
C ASP A 766 -51.02 -33.61 21.22
N VAL A 767 -51.11 -32.94 22.37
CA VAL A 767 -50.05 -32.87 23.37
C VAL A 767 -50.27 -33.98 24.40
N PRO A 768 -49.32 -34.93 24.59
CA PRO A 768 -49.41 -35.95 25.63
C PRO A 768 -49.48 -35.35 27.04
N ALA A 769 -50.37 -35.87 27.88
CA ALA A 769 -50.54 -35.38 29.25
C ALA A 769 -49.25 -35.47 30.09
N SER A 770 -48.43 -36.49 29.83
CA SER A 770 -47.12 -36.68 30.45
C SER A 770 -46.11 -35.57 30.16
N TYR A 771 -46.26 -34.84 29.05
CA TYR A 771 -45.37 -33.71 28.73
C TYR A 771 -45.77 -32.46 29.51
N LEU A 772 -47.08 -32.15 29.58
CA LEU A 772 -47.61 -31.04 30.37
C LEU A 772 -47.42 -31.27 31.88
N ASP A 773 -47.55 -32.51 32.35
CA ASP A 773 -47.30 -32.89 33.74
C ASP A 773 -45.85 -32.65 34.15
N LYS A 774 -44.89 -33.23 33.41
CA LYS A 774 -43.46 -33.13 33.72
C LYS A 774 -42.84 -31.77 33.42
N ALA A 775 -43.45 -30.97 32.54
CA ALA A 775 -43.01 -29.61 32.25
C ALA A 775 -42.87 -28.80 33.54
N ASN A 776 -41.69 -28.22 33.75
CA ASN A 776 -41.32 -27.50 34.97
C ASN A 776 -40.97 -26.04 34.66
N PHE A 777 -40.91 -25.22 35.72
CA PHE A 777 -40.38 -23.87 35.64
C PHE A 777 -39.23 -23.68 36.65
N PRO A 778 -38.06 -23.15 36.26
CA PRO A 778 -37.68 -22.78 34.89
C PRO A 778 -37.53 -24.01 33.98
N GLY A 779 -38.03 -23.90 32.75
CA GLY A 779 -38.04 -24.96 31.74
C GLY A 779 -38.62 -24.45 30.41
N PRO A 780 -38.40 -25.14 29.28
CA PRO A 780 -38.64 -24.59 27.94
C PRO A 780 -40.08 -24.76 27.42
N PHE A 781 -40.98 -25.43 28.13
CA PHE A 781 -42.28 -25.86 27.58
C PHE A 781 -43.12 -24.73 26.98
N THR A 782 -43.13 -23.56 27.63
CA THR A 782 -43.86 -22.35 27.20
C THR A 782 -43.03 -21.36 26.36
N ALA A 783 -41.78 -21.71 25.99
CA ALA A 783 -40.91 -20.83 25.22
C ALA A 783 -41.41 -20.65 23.78
N GLY A 784 -41.42 -19.40 23.31
CA GLY A 784 -41.98 -19.03 22.01
C GLY A 784 -43.52 -19.02 21.95
N VAL A 785 -44.21 -19.26 23.07
CA VAL A 785 -45.68 -19.16 23.18
C VAL A 785 -46.04 -17.85 23.87
N ASN A 786 -46.84 -17.00 23.21
CA ASN A 786 -47.07 -15.59 23.59
C ASN A 786 -45.76 -14.79 23.83
N GLN A 787 -44.68 -15.19 23.15
CA GLN A 787 -43.33 -14.64 23.29
C GLN A 787 -42.66 -14.60 21.92
N VAL A 788 -42.17 -13.43 21.52
CA VAL A 788 -41.44 -13.25 20.25
C VAL A 788 -39.95 -13.56 20.46
N ILE A 789 -39.45 -14.65 19.88
CA ILE A 789 -38.05 -15.09 20.01
C ILE A 789 -37.38 -15.33 18.63
N PRO A 790 -36.03 -15.35 18.52
CA PRO A 790 -35.35 -15.57 17.23
C PRO A 790 -35.69 -16.92 16.60
N TYR A 791 -35.84 -16.94 15.27
CA TYR A 791 -36.32 -18.11 14.53
C TYR A 791 -35.37 -19.33 14.61
N GLU A 792 -34.07 -19.11 14.81
CA GLU A 792 -33.09 -20.18 15.06
C GLU A 792 -33.37 -21.02 16.32
N PHE A 793 -34.24 -20.57 17.23
CA PHE A 793 -34.69 -21.32 18.42
C PHE A 793 -36.07 -21.99 18.25
N PHE A 794 -36.67 -21.95 17.06
CA PHE A 794 -37.96 -22.59 16.80
C PHE A 794 -37.89 -24.10 17.08
N ALA A 795 -38.86 -24.62 17.84
CA ALA A 795 -38.96 -26.04 18.18
C ALA A 795 -37.72 -26.63 18.88
N GLY A 796 -37.11 -25.84 19.79
CA GLY A 796 -36.11 -26.33 20.73
C GLY A 796 -36.61 -27.51 21.58
N ASP A 797 -35.68 -28.24 22.19
CA ASP A 797 -35.99 -29.44 22.97
C ASP A 797 -36.95 -29.15 24.14
N GLY A 798 -37.98 -29.98 24.29
CA GLY A 798 -39.02 -29.83 25.32
C GLY A 798 -39.99 -28.66 25.16
N MET A 799 -39.93 -27.87 24.09
CA MET A 799 -40.88 -26.78 23.81
C MET A 799 -42.21 -27.31 23.26
N LEU A 800 -43.36 -26.72 23.66
CA LEU A 800 -44.66 -26.97 23.01
C LEU A 800 -44.59 -26.69 21.49
N THR A 801 -43.83 -25.66 21.10
CA THR A 801 -43.62 -25.27 19.70
C THR A 801 -42.93 -26.34 18.85
N ARG A 802 -42.30 -27.36 19.48
CA ARG A 802 -41.71 -28.52 18.79
C ARG A 802 -42.77 -29.48 18.28
N LEU A 803 -43.83 -29.72 19.04
CA LEU A 803 -44.90 -30.66 18.70
C LEU A 803 -45.73 -30.21 17.48
N ILE A 804 -45.70 -28.91 17.18
CA ILE A 804 -46.35 -28.23 16.05
C ILE A 804 -45.81 -28.71 14.69
N LEU A 805 -44.63 -29.33 14.63
CA LEU A 805 -43.98 -29.68 13.35
C LEU A 805 -44.20 -31.12 12.94
N LYS A 806 -44.36 -31.36 11.63
CA LYS A 806 -44.41 -32.71 11.04
C LYS A 806 -43.11 -33.49 11.25
N ALA A 807 -41.98 -32.80 11.44
CA ALA A 807 -40.70 -33.42 11.80
C ALA A 807 -40.67 -34.00 13.23
N SER A 808 -41.55 -33.54 14.14
CA SER A 808 -41.54 -33.96 15.54
C SER A 808 -41.92 -35.42 15.75
N ASP A 809 -42.70 -36.01 14.84
CA ASP A 809 -43.21 -37.39 14.91
C ASP A 809 -42.09 -38.46 14.84
N LYS A 810 -40.87 -38.05 14.50
CA LYS A 810 -39.65 -38.89 14.46
C LYS A 810 -38.50 -38.31 15.28
N ALA A 811 -38.72 -37.19 15.96
CA ALA A 811 -37.68 -36.49 16.70
C ALA A 811 -37.59 -36.97 18.15
N PRO A 812 -36.39 -37.01 18.75
CA PRO A 812 -36.27 -37.16 20.19
C PRO A 812 -36.91 -35.98 20.93
N TRP A 813 -37.48 -36.29 22.09
CA TRP A 813 -38.15 -35.36 23.01
C TRP A 813 -37.51 -35.43 24.40
N SER A 814 -37.43 -34.30 25.10
CA SER A 814 -37.05 -34.23 26.49
C SER A 814 -38.10 -33.44 27.28
N ASP A 815 -38.67 -34.05 28.32
CA ASP A 815 -39.79 -33.52 29.11
C ASP A 815 -39.50 -32.15 29.78
N ASN A 816 -38.23 -31.74 29.85
CA ASN A 816 -37.77 -30.45 30.37
C ASN A 816 -36.61 -29.86 29.53
N GLY A 817 -36.38 -30.34 28.31
CA GLY A 817 -35.30 -29.90 27.42
C GLY A 817 -33.86 -30.24 27.88
N SER A 818 -33.69 -31.02 28.96
CA SER A 818 -32.36 -31.32 29.52
C SER A 818 -31.48 -32.20 28.62
N ALA A 819 -32.07 -32.93 27.67
CA ALA A 819 -31.31 -33.73 26.69
C ALA A 819 -30.62 -32.87 25.61
N LYS A 820 -31.01 -31.60 25.46
CA LYS A 820 -30.45 -30.64 24.50
C LYS A 820 -30.49 -31.14 23.05
N ASN A 821 -31.59 -31.81 22.67
CA ASN A 821 -31.83 -32.17 21.27
C ASN A 821 -31.80 -30.91 20.38
N PRO A 822 -31.31 -31.00 19.13
CA PRO A 822 -31.28 -29.84 18.23
C PRO A 822 -32.68 -29.28 17.98
N ALA A 823 -32.75 -27.95 17.80
CA ALA A 823 -33.93 -27.24 17.35
C ALA A 823 -34.35 -27.71 15.95
N LEU A 824 -35.64 -27.59 15.62
CA LEU A 824 -36.22 -28.04 14.35
C LEU A 824 -36.89 -26.84 13.67
N PRO A 825 -36.17 -25.91 13.04
CA PRO A 825 -36.80 -24.77 12.39
C PRO A 825 -37.72 -25.22 11.24
N PRO A 826 -38.90 -24.60 11.01
CA PRO A 826 -39.79 -24.93 9.89
C PRO A 826 -39.15 -24.71 8.50
N VAL A 827 -38.02 -24.01 8.45
CA VAL A 827 -37.15 -23.84 7.27
C VAL A 827 -35.70 -24.02 7.70
N GLU A 828 -34.98 -24.94 7.06
CA GLU A 828 -33.55 -25.14 7.29
C GLU A 828 -32.70 -24.03 6.65
N LYS A 829 -31.47 -23.84 7.16
CA LYS A 829 -30.43 -22.95 6.59
C LYS A 829 -30.80 -21.47 6.49
N LEU A 830 -31.76 -21.02 7.29
CA LEU A 830 -32.03 -19.60 7.54
C LEU A 830 -30.84 -18.91 8.20
N GLY A 831 -30.55 -17.68 7.78
CA GLY A 831 -29.58 -16.82 8.47
C GLY A 831 -30.08 -16.42 9.86
N LYS A 832 -29.21 -16.56 10.87
CA LYS A 832 -29.46 -16.21 12.28
C LYS A 832 -29.97 -14.76 12.40
N GLY A 833 -31.00 -14.52 13.20
CA GLY A 833 -31.52 -13.18 13.46
C GLY A 833 -32.15 -12.43 12.27
N LEU A 834 -32.37 -13.07 11.11
CA LEU A 834 -33.12 -12.48 9.99
C LEU A 834 -34.64 -12.49 10.21
N TYR A 835 -35.13 -13.44 11.01
CA TYR A 835 -36.53 -13.63 11.32
C TYR A 835 -36.72 -13.98 12.81
N PHE A 836 -37.91 -13.68 13.31
CA PHE A 836 -38.36 -13.96 14.68
C PHE A 836 -39.73 -14.64 14.62
N TYR A 837 -40.14 -15.37 15.65
CA TYR A 837 -41.43 -16.04 15.69
C TYR A 837 -42.13 -15.93 17.05
N GLU A 838 -43.45 -16.08 17.01
CA GLU A 838 -44.34 -16.27 18.15
C GLU A 838 -45.37 -17.35 17.79
N VAL A 839 -45.81 -18.12 18.78
CA VAL A 839 -47.05 -18.90 18.71
C VAL A 839 -48.06 -18.27 19.68
N ASP A 840 -49.04 -17.59 19.13
CA ASP A 840 -50.18 -17.05 19.87
C ASP A 840 -51.10 -18.19 20.28
N LEU A 841 -51.44 -18.30 21.57
CA LEU A 841 -52.34 -19.34 22.07
C LEU A 841 -53.62 -18.69 22.64
N ALA A 842 -54.73 -18.86 21.91
CA ALA A 842 -55.96 -18.11 22.13
C ALA A 842 -56.51 -18.26 23.56
N GLY A 843 -56.92 -17.15 24.17
CA GLY A 843 -57.42 -17.11 25.56
C GLY A 843 -56.33 -17.16 26.64
N THR A 844 -55.05 -17.31 26.28
CA THR A 844 -53.92 -17.27 27.23
C THR A 844 -53.13 -15.95 27.21
N GLN A 845 -53.59 -14.99 26.39
CA GLN A 845 -52.96 -13.71 26.11
C GLN A 845 -52.52 -12.94 27.36
N GLY A 846 -51.34 -12.32 27.28
CA GLY A 846 -50.72 -11.57 28.37
C GLY A 846 -50.01 -12.43 29.45
N LYS A 847 -49.99 -13.76 29.30
CA LYS A 847 -49.26 -14.68 30.19
C LYS A 847 -48.13 -15.38 29.44
N SER A 848 -46.96 -15.45 30.07
CA SER A 848 -45.78 -16.16 29.60
C SER A 848 -45.30 -17.17 30.65
N ASP A 849 -44.26 -17.94 30.31
CA ASP A 849 -43.38 -18.61 31.27
C ASP A 849 -44.12 -19.47 32.31
N LYS A 850 -43.99 -19.12 33.60
CA LYS A 850 -44.64 -19.84 34.71
C LYS A 850 -46.15 -19.62 34.75
N GLU A 851 -46.63 -18.40 34.52
CA GLU A 851 -48.07 -18.09 34.60
C GLU A 851 -48.85 -18.78 33.48
N LEU A 852 -48.25 -18.90 32.31
CA LEU A 852 -48.79 -19.70 31.22
C LEU A 852 -48.75 -21.19 31.57
N LEU A 853 -47.62 -21.72 32.08
CA LEU A 853 -47.52 -23.14 32.45
C LEU A 853 -48.52 -23.54 33.54
N ASP A 854 -48.66 -22.73 34.59
CA ASP A 854 -49.63 -22.95 35.67
C ASP A 854 -51.07 -22.96 35.13
N LEU A 855 -51.41 -22.02 34.23
CA LEU A 855 -52.73 -21.96 33.57
C LEU A 855 -53.02 -23.22 32.74
N LEU A 856 -52.07 -23.66 31.92
CA LEU A 856 -52.25 -24.84 31.08
C LEU A 856 -52.43 -26.10 31.94
N LYS A 857 -51.68 -26.23 33.05
CA LYS A 857 -51.88 -27.32 34.03
C LYS A 857 -53.23 -27.24 34.74
N GLN A 858 -53.67 -26.03 35.13
CA GLN A 858 -54.97 -25.82 35.78
C GLN A 858 -56.15 -26.19 34.88
N ASN A 859 -56.05 -25.88 33.59
CA ASN A 859 -57.12 -26.14 32.61
C ASN A 859 -57.21 -27.62 32.18
N GLY A 860 -56.13 -28.39 32.32
CA GLY A 860 -56.14 -29.83 32.09
C GLY A 860 -56.44 -30.20 30.64
N THR A 861 -57.53 -30.96 30.41
CA THR A 861 -57.94 -31.38 29.06
C THR A 861 -58.68 -30.24 28.35
N GLN A 862 -57.96 -29.44 27.55
CA GLN A 862 -58.52 -28.34 26.78
C GLN A 862 -57.87 -28.19 25.40
N SER A 863 -58.69 -27.98 24.38
CA SER A 863 -58.27 -27.55 23.04
C SER A 863 -58.17 -26.02 22.95
N TYR A 864 -57.12 -25.54 22.29
CA TYR A 864 -56.85 -24.13 22.04
C TYR A 864 -56.65 -23.90 20.53
N LYS A 865 -57.17 -22.80 20.00
CA LYS A 865 -56.69 -22.28 18.72
C LYS A 865 -55.31 -21.65 18.93
N ALA A 866 -54.38 -21.92 18.04
CA ALA A 866 -53.07 -21.30 18.04
C ALA A 866 -52.74 -20.70 16.67
N THR A 867 -52.04 -19.56 16.66
CA THR A 867 -51.60 -18.89 15.43
C THR A 867 -50.08 -18.73 15.49
N ILE A 868 -49.37 -19.42 14.60
CA ILE A 868 -47.94 -19.21 14.38
C ILE A 868 -47.79 -17.90 13.62
N LYS A 869 -46.97 -16.98 14.13
CA LYS A 869 -46.62 -15.71 13.50
C LYS A 869 -45.10 -15.66 13.29
N VAL A 870 -44.66 -15.23 12.12
CA VAL A 870 -43.25 -15.04 11.80
C VAL A 870 -43.02 -13.62 11.31
N TYR A 871 -42.04 -12.96 11.90
CA TYR A 871 -41.72 -11.56 11.67
C TYR A 871 -40.34 -11.43 11.02
N GLY A 872 -40.18 -10.46 10.14
CA GLY A 872 -38.86 -10.04 9.67
C GLY A 872 -38.06 -9.32 10.76
N ALA A 873 -36.75 -9.17 10.55
CA ALA A 873 -35.87 -8.43 11.46
C ALA A 873 -35.67 -6.96 11.06
N LYS A 874 -35.50 -6.11 12.08
CA LYS A 874 -35.06 -4.72 11.96
C LYS A 874 -34.11 -4.39 13.10
N ASP A 875 -32.94 -3.84 12.78
CA ASP A 875 -31.89 -3.48 13.74
C ASP A 875 -31.52 -4.60 14.73
N GLY A 876 -31.54 -5.86 14.26
CA GLY A 876 -31.25 -7.06 15.05
C GLY A 876 -32.37 -7.51 16.01
N LYS A 877 -33.59 -6.98 15.85
CA LYS A 877 -34.78 -7.32 16.66
C LYS A 877 -35.97 -7.65 15.76
N ALA A 878 -37.02 -8.23 16.32
CA ALA A 878 -38.27 -8.48 15.60
C ALA A 878 -38.93 -7.17 15.15
N ASP A 879 -39.23 -7.03 13.87
CA ASP A 879 -40.12 -5.98 13.37
C ASP A 879 -41.56 -6.48 13.37
N LEU A 880 -42.30 -6.13 14.43
CA LEU A 880 -43.69 -6.53 14.62
C LEU A 880 -44.65 -5.92 13.58
N SER A 881 -44.19 -4.96 12.76
CA SER A 881 -44.95 -4.46 11.60
C SER A 881 -44.71 -5.25 10.31
N ASN A 882 -43.64 -6.07 10.26
CA ASN A 882 -43.25 -6.89 9.12
C ASN A 882 -43.62 -8.36 9.35
N LEU A 883 -44.94 -8.65 9.34
CA LEU A 883 -45.44 -10.03 9.43
C LEU A 883 -45.21 -10.76 8.08
N VAL A 884 -44.34 -11.77 8.11
CA VAL A 884 -43.86 -12.52 6.94
C VAL A 884 -44.68 -13.78 6.69
N ALA A 885 -45.05 -14.49 7.75
CA ALA A 885 -45.89 -15.69 7.65
C ALA A 885 -46.87 -15.75 8.81
N THR A 886 -48.05 -16.31 8.55
CA THR A 886 -49.04 -16.67 9.56
C THR A 886 -49.65 -18.03 9.22
N LYS A 887 -49.95 -18.85 10.23
CA LYS A 887 -50.74 -20.08 10.08
C LYS A 887 -51.45 -20.44 11.38
N ASP A 888 -52.74 -20.74 11.26
CA ASP A 888 -53.57 -21.25 12.35
C ASP A 888 -53.50 -22.78 12.46
N LEU A 889 -53.65 -23.30 13.68
CA LEU A 889 -53.79 -24.72 14.00
C LEU A 889 -54.62 -24.93 15.28
N ASP A 890 -55.00 -26.18 15.54
CA ASP A 890 -55.56 -26.61 16.82
C ASP A 890 -54.48 -27.28 17.70
N VAL A 891 -54.41 -26.89 18.97
CA VAL A 891 -53.54 -27.51 19.99
C VAL A 891 -54.42 -28.13 21.07
N ASN A 892 -54.47 -29.46 21.10
CA ASN A 892 -55.22 -30.23 22.08
C ASN A 892 -54.30 -30.59 23.24
N LEU A 893 -54.47 -29.94 24.40
CA LEU A 893 -53.86 -30.42 25.63
C LEU A 893 -54.67 -31.59 26.17
N ASN A 894 -54.07 -32.76 26.26
CA ASN A 894 -54.63 -33.87 27.03
C ASN A 894 -54.24 -33.65 28.50
N GLY A 895 -55.23 -33.52 29.39
CA GLY A 895 -54.99 -33.43 30.82
C GLY A 895 -54.71 -34.79 31.43
N LEU A 896 -54.10 -34.80 32.62
CA LEU A 896 -54.05 -35.99 33.45
C LEU A 896 -55.42 -36.26 34.08
N THR A 897 -56.19 -37.17 33.49
CA THR A 897 -57.25 -37.86 34.24
C THR A 897 -56.58 -38.67 35.35
N THR A 898 -56.92 -38.40 36.60
CA THR A 898 -56.21 -38.96 37.75
C THR A 898 -56.55 -40.45 37.97
N PRO A 899 -55.65 -41.23 38.59
CA PRO A 899 -55.93 -42.62 38.97
C PRO A 899 -57.22 -42.78 39.79
N ALA A 900 -57.55 -41.79 40.63
CA ALA A 900 -58.78 -41.78 41.43
C ALA A 900 -60.05 -41.59 40.59
N GLU A 901 -60.01 -40.76 39.54
CA GLU A 901 -61.12 -40.59 38.60
C GLU A 901 -61.32 -41.83 37.73
N VAL A 902 -60.23 -42.49 37.31
CA VAL A 902 -60.29 -43.78 36.60
C VAL A 902 -60.86 -44.88 37.50
N GLN A 903 -60.36 -45.02 38.73
CA GLN A 903 -60.89 -45.97 39.71
C GLN A 903 -62.38 -45.75 39.98
N LYS A 904 -62.79 -44.49 40.18
CA LYS A 904 -64.19 -44.12 40.37
C LYS A 904 -65.05 -44.43 39.15
N GLY A 905 -64.63 -44.04 37.95
CA GLY A 905 -65.39 -44.28 36.72
C GLY A 905 -65.57 -45.76 36.39
N VAL A 906 -64.53 -46.58 36.63
CA VAL A 906 -64.63 -48.04 36.52
C VAL A 906 -65.64 -48.60 37.53
N ALA A 907 -65.64 -48.13 38.78
CA ALA A 907 -66.62 -48.55 39.79
C ALA A 907 -68.06 -48.12 39.42
N ASP A 908 -68.24 -46.85 39.09
CA ASP A 908 -69.54 -46.20 38.89
C ASP A 908 -70.21 -46.59 37.57
N ASN A 909 -69.48 -46.76 36.47
CA ASN A 909 -70.06 -46.94 35.12
C ASN A 909 -70.15 -48.39 34.64
N THR A 910 -69.59 -49.36 35.37
CA THR A 910 -69.68 -50.80 35.07
C THR A 910 -70.77 -51.49 35.90
N LYS A 911 -71.36 -52.54 35.34
CA LYS A 911 -72.35 -53.42 36.00
C LYS A 911 -71.66 -54.44 36.91
N ASP A 912 -72.37 -54.88 37.94
CA ASP A 912 -71.87 -55.89 38.90
C ASP A 912 -72.29 -57.33 38.48
N THR A 913 -73.25 -57.44 37.55
CA THR A 913 -73.63 -58.68 36.86
C THR A 913 -74.06 -58.36 35.42
N VAL A 914 -73.69 -59.24 34.48
CA VAL A 914 -73.87 -59.05 33.04
C VAL A 914 -74.46 -60.32 32.44
N ASP A 915 -75.70 -60.25 31.97
CA ASP A 915 -76.35 -61.33 31.21
C ASP A 915 -76.07 -61.15 29.72
N VAL A 916 -75.37 -62.11 29.12
CA VAL A 916 -75.02 -62.08 27.69
C VAL A 916 -76.08 -62.88 26.91
N PRO A 917 -76.78 -62.27 25.94
CA PRO A 917 -77.73 -62.97 25.07
C PRO A 917 -77.07 -64.12 24.30
N ALA A 918 -77.73 -65.27 24.25
CA ALA A 918 -77.20 -66.46 23.56
C ALA A 918 -76.96 -66.24 22.07
N THR A 919 -77.73 -65.33 21.44
CA THR A 919 -77.56 -64.90 20.06
C THR A 919 -76.23 -64.19 19.80
N TYR A 920 -75.63 -63.54 20.80
CA TYR A 920 -74.36 -62.84 20.63
C TYR A 920 -73.18 -63.82 20.64
N LEU A 921 -73.17 -64.76 21.59
CA LEU A 921 -72.15 -65.82 21.63
C LEU A 921 -72.25 -66.79 20.44
N ASP A 922 -73.48 -67.08 19.98
CA ASP A 922 -73.72 -67.91 18.79
C ASP A 922 -73.14 -67.24 17.52
N LYS A 923 -73.52 -65.98 17.25
CA LYS A 923 -73.08 -65.25 16.05
C LYS A 923 -71.63 -64.78 16.08
N ALA A 924 -71.03 -64.62 17.26
CA ALA A 924 -69.63 -64.21 17.40
C ALA A 924 -68.70 -65.11 16.58
N ASN A 925 -67.91 -64.51 15.70
CA ASN A 925 -67.03 -65.21 14.76
C ASN A 925 -65.56 -64.87 15.02
N PHE A 926 -64.66 -65.66 14.43
CA PHE A 926 -63.23 -65.35 14.37
C PHE A 926 -62.74 -65.33 12.92
N PRO A 927 -62.01 -64.29 12.46
CA PRO A 927 -61.64 -63.08 13.20
C PRO A 927 -62.86 -62.20 13.51
N GLY A 928 -62.90 -61.64 14.72
CA GLY A 928 -64.01 -60.82 15.24
C GLY A 928 -63.71 -60.32 16.65
N PRO A 929 -64.36 -59.25 17.13
CA PRO A 929 -63.95 -58.52 18.33
C PRO A 929 -64.52 -59.07 19.65
N PHE A 930 -65.36 -60.12 19.63
CA PHE A 930 -66.11 -60.58 20.82
C PHE A 930 -65.23 -60.85 22.05
N THR A 931 -64.04 -61.40 21.86
CA THR A 931 -63.05 -61.72 22.90
C THR A 931 -61.99 -60.63 23.15
N ALA A 932 -62.07 -59.48 22.47
CA ALA A 932 -61.07 -58.42 22.60
C ALA A 932 -61.11 -57.78 24.00
N GLY A 933 -59.93 -57.54 24.58
CA GLY A 933 -59.79 -57.06 25.95
C GLY A 933 -60.09 -58.10 27.04
N VAL A 934 -60.30 -59.37 26.68
CA VAL A 934 -60.58 -60.48 27.61
C VAL A 934 -59.36 -61.41 27.68
N ASN A 935 -58.77 -61.59 28.86
CA ASN A 935 -57.42 -62.14 29.06
C ASN A 935 -56.36 -61.48 28.14
N GLN A 936 -56.57 -60.21 27.79
CA GLN A 936 -55.75 -59.43 26.85
C GLN A 936 -55.68 -57.99 27.34
N VAL A 937 -54.46 -57.48 27.54
CA VAL A 937 -54.22 -56.09 27.93
C VAL A 937 -54.20 -55.20 26.68
N ILE A 938 -55.19 -54.34 26.51
CA ILE A 938 -55.31 -53.42 25.36
C ILE A 938 -55.50 -51.95 25.82
N PRO A 939 -55.24 -50.93 24.97
CA PRO A 939 -55.40 -49.52 25.35
C PRO A 939 -56.83 -49.17 25.77
N TYR A 940 -56.96 -48.32 26.79
CA TYR A 940 -58.24 -48.02 27.44
C TYR A 940 -59.23 -47.27 26.53
N GLU A 941 -58.75 -46.53 25.53
CA GLU A 941 -59.56 -45.92 24.48
C GLU A 941 -60.37 -46.93 23.63
N PHE A 942 -59.97 -48.21 23.61
CA PHE A 942 -60.71 -49.29 22.94
C PHE A 942 -61.63 -50.07 23.88
N PHE A 943 -61.84 -49.62 25.13
CA PHE A 943 -62.77 -50.25 26.05
C PHE A 943 -64.20 -50.21 25.47
N ALA A 944 -64.87 -51.37 25.47
CA ALA A 944 -66.24 -51.51 24.98
C ALA A 944 -66.45 -51.12 23.50
N GLY A 945 -65.47 -51.41 22.64
CA GLY A 945 -65.65 -51.38 21.19
C GLY A 945 -66.83 -52.24 20.70
N ASP A 946 -67.28 -51.97 19.47
CA ASP A 946 -68.46 -52.63 18.90
C ASP A 946 -68.33 -54.16 18.84
N GLY A 947 -69.38 -54.86 19.28
CA GLY A 947 -69.42 -56.32 19.34
C GLY A 947 -68.50 -57.00 20.38
N MET A 948 -67.75 -56.25 21.19
CA MET A 948 -66.92 -56.82 22.26
C MET A 948 -67.77 -57.27 23.46
N LEU A 949 -67.43 -58.40 24.10
CA LEU A 949 -68.00 -58.80 25.39
C LEU A 949 -67.84 -57.70 26.45
N THR A 950 -66.71 -56.98 26.41
CA THR A 950 -66.39 -55.86 27.31
C THR A 950 -67.36 -54.68 27.19
N ARG A 951 -68.12 -54.58 26.08
CA ARG A 951 -69.18 -53.58 25.91
C ARG A 951 -70.38 -53.83 26.82
N LEU A 952 -70.78 -55.09 26.96
CA LEU A 952 -71.94 -55.50 27.77
C LEU A 952 -71.74 -55.25 29.28
N ILE A 953 -70.48 -55.10 29.71
CA ILE A 953 -70.06 -54.81 31.10
C ILE A 953 -70.50 -53.42 31.57
N LEU A 954 -70.83 -52.49 30.67
CA LEU A 954 -71.13 -51.10 31.03
C LEU A 954 -72.61 -50.83 31.25
N LYS A 955 -72.94 -49.94 32.19
CA LYS A 955 -74.30 -49.39 32.38
C LYS A 955 -74.77 -48.59 31.16
N ALA A 956 -73.84 -48.03 30.37
CA ALA A 956 -74.16 -47.35 29.12
C ALA A 956 -74.64 -48.32 28.01
N SER A 957 -74.30 -49.61 28.09
CA SER A 957 -74.61 -50.58 27.01
C SER A 957 -76.10 -50.83 26.82
N ASP A 958 -76.91 -50.64 27.87
CA ASP A 958 -78.38 -50.86 27.85
C ASP A 958 -79.14 -49.89 26.93
N LYS A 959 -78.44 -48.86 26.41
CA LYS A 959 -78.96 -47.88 25.43
C LYS A 959 -78.08 -47.76 24.19
N ALA A 960 -77.00 -48.55 24.10
CA ALA A 960 -76.03 -48.46 23.02
C ALA A 960 -76.41 -49.37 21.84
N PRO A 961 -76.12 -48.97 20.58
CA PRO A 961 -76.17 -49.90 19.46
C PRO A 961 -75.13 -51.03 19.64
N TRP A 962 -75.49 -52.20 19.14
CA TRP A 962 -74.71 -53.44 19.19
C TRP A 962 -74.57 -54.02 17.78
N SER A 963 -73.41 -54.61 17.49
CA SER A 963 -73.15 -55.41 16.29
C SER A 963 -72.65 -56.79 16.69
N ASP A 964 -73.27 -57.84 16.16
CA ASP A 964 -72.94 -59.24 16.51
C ASP A 964 -71.51 -59.67 16.16
N ASN A 965 -70.80 -58.89 15.34
CA ASN A 965 -69.41 -59.11 14.93
C ASN A 965 -68.59 -57.80 14.82
N GLY A 966 -69.10 -56.69 15.38
CA GLY A 966 -68.48 -55.36 15.29
C GLY A 966 -68.48 -54.68 13.91
N SER A 967 -69.12 -55.27 12.88
CA SER A 967 -69.10 -54.71 11.52
C SER A 967 -69.83 -53.37 11.36
N ALA A 968 -70.70 -53.00 12.31
CA ALA A 968 -71.37 -51.69 12.29
C ALA A 968 -70.45 -50.53 12.73
N LYS A 969 -69.28 -50.83 13.30
CA LYS A 969 -68.26 -49.85 13.75
C LYS A 969 -68.82 -48.76 14.67
N ASN A 970 -69.73 -49.13 15.56
CA ASN A 970 -70.18 -48.23 16.62
C ASN A 970 -68.98 -47.75 17.46
N PRO A 971 -68.97 -46.50 17.97
CA PRO A 971 -67.88 -45.99 18.78
C PRO A 971 -67.68 -46.80 20.06
N ALA A 972 -66.42 -46.88 20.52
CA ALA A 972 -66.06 -47.40 21.83
C ALA A 972 -66.72 -46.58 22.96
N LEU A 973 -66.91 -47.20 24.11
CA LEU A 973 -67.59 -46.60 25.26
C LEU A 973 -66.71 -46.73 26.51
N PRO A 974 -65.62 -45.96 26.63
CA PRO A 974 -64.75 -46.08 27.80
C PRO A 974 -65.51 -45.77 29.11
N PRO A 975 -65.22 -46.45 30.24
CA PRO A 975 -65.84 -46.17 31.54
C PRO A 975 -65.57 -44.76 32.07
N VAL A 976 -64.68 -43.99 31.43
CA VAL A 976 -64.40 -42.58 31.66
C VAL A 976 -64.23 -41.89 30.30
N GLU A 977 -65.01 -40.84 30.04
CA GLU A 977 -64.88 -40.02 28.82
C GLU A 977 -63.69 -39.05 28.89
N LYS A 978 -63.23 -38.57 27.73
CA LYS A 978 -62.18 -37.52 27.59
C LYS A 978 -60.82 -37.86 28.21
N LEU A 979 -60.54 -39.14 28.37
CA LEU A 979 -59.22 -39.68 28.67
C LEU A 979 -58.26 -39.45 27.50
N GLY A 980 -57.01 -39.08 27.80
CA GLY A 980 -55.95 -39.02 26.80
C GLY A 980 -55.60 -40.43 26.28
N LYS A 981 -55.44 -40.57 24.96
CA LYS A 981 -55.05 -41.83 24.29
C LYS A 981 -53.74 -42.37 24.89
N GLY A 982 -53.67 -43.68 25.11
CA GLY A 982 -52.48 -44.38 25.62
C GLY A 982 -52.06 -44.08 27.06
N LEU A 983 -52.83 -43.35 27.87
CA LEU A 983 -52.50 -43.08 29.28
C LEU A 983 -52.77 -44.27 30.22
N TYR A 984 -53.74 -45.12 29.86
CA TYR A 984 -54.15 -46.29 30.62
C TYR A 984 -54.43 -47.46 29.68
N PHE A 985 -54.35 -48.68 30.22
CA PHE A 985 -54.61 -49.93 29.53
C PHE A 985 -55.59 -50.77 30.37
N TYR A 986 -56.37 -51.65 29.76
CA TYR A 986 -57.33 -52.49 30.48
C TYR A 986 -57.27 -53.94 30.06
N GLU A 987 -57.77 -54.79 30.96
CA GLU A 987 -57.94 -56.23 30.78
C GLU A 987 -59.18 -56.66 31.56
N VAL A 988 -59.92 -57.64 31.04
CA VAL A 988 -60.98 -58.35 31.77
C VAL A 988 -60.57 -59.81 31.87
N ASP A 989 -60.13 -60.24 33.06
CA ASP A 989 -59.93 -61.66 33.33
C ASP A 989 -61.28 -62.39 33.36
N LEU A 990 -61.38 -63.53 32.68
CA LEU A 990 -62.44 -64.50 32.95
C LEU A 990 -61.87 -65.71 33.72
N ALA A 991 -62.41 -65.97 34.91
CA ALA A 991 -61.95 -67.06 35.76
C ALA A 991 -62.12 -68.43 35.06
N GLY A 992 -61.04 -69.22 35.02
CA GLY A 992 -61.02 -70.53 34.38
C GLY A 992 -60.73 -70.53 32.87
N THR A 993 -60.68 -69.38 32.20
CA THR A 993 -60.31 -69.29 30.77
C THR A 993 -58.85 -68.88 30.53
N GLN A 994 -58.14 -68.53 31.61
CA GLN A 994 -56.76 -68.05 31.68
C GLN A 994 -55.80 -68.81 30.74
N GLY A 995 -54.90 -68.06 30.09
CA GLY A 995 -53.96 -68.58 29.10
C GLY A 995 -54.55 -68.80 27.69
N LYS A 996 -55.84 -68.52 27.46
CA LYS A 996 -56.45 -68.50 26.13
C LYS A 996 -56.88 -67.11 25.73
N SER A 997 -56.64 -66.77 24.46
CA SER A 997 -57.13 -65.55 23.79
C SER A 997 -57.92 -65.92 22.53
N ASP A 998 -58.53 -64.91 21.90
CA ASP A 998 -58.98 -64.95 20.51
C ASP A 998 -59.83 -66.19 20.16
N LYS A 999 -59.44 -66.93 19.11
CA LYS A 999 -60.18 -68.12 18.66
C LYS A 999 -60.28 -69.20 19.75
N GLU A 1000 -59.20 -69.47 20.49
CA GLU A 1000 -59.19 -70.51 21.53
C GLU A 1000 -60.10 -70.16 22.70
N LEU A 1001 -60.18 -68.87 23.04
CA LEU A 1001 -61.12 -68.35 24.02
C LEU A 1001 -62.56 -68.45 23.47
N LEU A 1002 -62.82 -67.99 22.26
CA LEU A 1002 -64.16 -68.05 21.64
C LEU A 1002 -64.69 -69.48 21.52
N ASP A 1003 -63.86 -70.42 21.05
CA ASP A 1003 -64.20 -71.84 20.95
C ASP A 1003 -64.53 -72.42 22.34
N LEU A 1004 -63.76 -72.10 23.39
CA LEU A 1004 -64.04 -72.54 24.76
C LEU A 1004 -65.36 -71.98 25.29
N LEU A 1005 -65.63 -70.68 25.08
CA LEU A 1005 -66.87 -70.05 25.53
C LEU A 1005 -68.09 -70.69 24.83
N LYS A 1006 -68.00 -70.99 23.53
CA LYS A 1006 -69.04 -71.73 22.80
C LYS A 1006 -69.19 -73.18 23.27
N GLN A 1007 -68.08 -73.88 23.55
CA GLN A 1007 -68.10 -75.26 24.04
C GLN A 1007 -68.77 -75.38 25.42
N ASN A 1008 -68.49 -74.43 26.32
CA ASN A 1008 -69.05 -74.42 27.67
C ASN A 1008 -70.54 -74.02 27.70
N GLY A 1009 -71.00 -73.23 26.72
CA GLY A 1009 -72.41 -72.88 26.56
C GLY A 1009 -72.94 -72.00 27.70
N THR A 1010 -73.98 -72.46 28.40
CA THR A 1010 -74.58 -71.71 29.51
C THR A 1010 -73.73 -71.84 30.77
N GLN A 1011 -72.92 -70.83 31.07
CA GLN A 1011 -72.05 -70.79 32.25
C GLN A 1011 -71.87 -69.37 32.79
N SER A 1012 -71.96 -69.23 34.11
CA SER A 1012 -71.55 -68.03 34.85
C SER A 1012 -70.05 -68.06 35.12
N TYR A 1013 -69.37 -66.97 34.76
CA TYR A 1013 -67.96 -66.73 35.03
C TYR A 1013 -67.82 -65.59 36.04
N LYS A 1014 -66.92 -65.73 37.01
CA LYS A 1014 -66.37 -64.57 37.70
C LYS A 1014 -65.46 -63.82 36.73
N ALA A 1015 -65.59 -62.50 36.67
CA ALA A 1015 -64.72 -61.65 35.88
C ALA A 1015 -64.09 -60.55 36.73
N THR A 1016 -62.86 -60.17 36.41
CA THR A 1016 -62.16 -59.06 37.08
C THR A 1016 -61.69 -58.07 36.04
N ILE A 1017 -62.25 -56.86 36.06
CA ILE A 1017 -61.74 -55.72 35.30
C ILE A 1017 -60.48 -55.25 36.00
N LYS A 1018 -59.38 -55.14 35.27
CA LYS A 1018 -58.15 -54.48 35.72
C LYS A 1018 -57.87 -53.29 34.80
N VAL A 1019 -57.37 -52.21 35.37
CA VAL A 1019 -56.87 -51.05 34.64
C VAL A 1019 -55.48 -50.72 35.14
N TYR A 1020 -54.56 -50.59 34.19
CA TYR A 1020 -53.15 -50.32 34.43
C TYR A 1020 -52.79 -48.92 33.93
N GLY A 1021 -51.86 -48.23 34.58
CA GLY A 1021 -51.24 -47.03 34.04
C GLY A 1021 -50.31 -47.34 32.86
N ALA A 1022 -49.92 -46.31 32.12
CA ALA A 1022 -48.96 -46.42 31.03
C ALA A 1022 -47.51 -46.15 31.46
N LYS A 1023 -46.58 -46.83 30.80
CA LYS A 1023 -45.13 -46.57 30.83
C LYS A 1023 -44.54 -46.80 29.44
N ASP A 1024 -43.78 -45.84 28.96
CA ASP A 1024 -43.11 -45.87 27.65
C ASP A 1024 -44.07 -46.23 26.48
N GLY A 1025 -45.32 -45.76 26.56
CA GLY A 1025 -46.38 -46.01 25.56
C GLY A 1025 -47.00 -47.41 25.63
N LYS A 1026 -46.76 -48.18 26.69
CA LYS A 1026 -47.26 -49.54 26.91
C LYS A 1026 -47.90 -49.68 28.29
N ALA A 1027 -48.64 -50.78 28.51
CA ALA A 1027 -49.20 -51.09 29.83
C ALA A 1027 -48.10 -51.33 30.87
N ASP A 1028 -48.12 -50.59 31.97
CA ASP A 1028 -47.31 -50.89 33.15
C ASP A 1028 -48.08 -51.84 34.06
N LEU A 1029 -47.84 -53.14 33.89
CA LEU A 1029 -48.47 -54.20 34.69
C LEU A 1029 -48.10 -54.15 36.18
N SER A 1030 -47.13 -53.33 36.59
CA SER A 1030 -46.82 -53.05 38.00
C SER A 1030 -47.64 -51.88 38.59
N ASN A 1031 -48.25 -51.06 37.73
CA ASN A 1031 -49.05 -49.90 38.10
C ASN A 1031 -50.55 -50.18 37.92
N LEU A 1032 -51.13 -51.02 38.78
CA LEU A 1032 -52.56 -51.30 38.81
C LEU A 1032 -53.32 -50.10 39.41
N VAL A 1033 -54.11 -49.43 38.57
CA VAL A 1033 -54.84 -48.18 38.85
C VAL A 1033 -56.26 -48.46 39.35
N ALA A 1034 -56.95 -49.43 38.75
CA ALA A 1034 -58.29 -49.82 39.16
C ALA A 1034 -58.49 -51.34 39.07
N THR A 1035 -59.35 -51.87 39.94
CA THR A 1035 -59.81 -53.26 39.90
C THR A 1035 -61.29 -53.32 40.29
N LYS A 1036 -62.06 -54.21 39.64
CA LYS A 1036 -63.46 -54.50 40.01
C LYS A 1036 -63.83 -55.93 39.64
N GLU A 1037 -64.39 -56.69 40.60
CA GLU A 1037 -65.05 -57.97 40.31
C GLU A 1037 -66.49 -57.78 39.81
N LEU A 1038 -66.92 -58.64 38.90
CA LEU A 1038 -68.33 -58.80 38.49
C LEU A 1038 -68.63 -60.26 38.12
N THR A 1039 -69.91 -60.57 37.85
CA THR A 1039 -70.32 -61.86 37.27
C THR A 1039 -70.75 -61.69 35.81
N VAL A 1040 -70.23 -62.54 34.92
CA VAL A 1040 -70.65 -62.61 33.51
C VAL A 1040 -71.38 -63.92 33.27
N ASN A 1041 -72.68 -63.85 33.03
CA ASN A 1041 -73.54 -64.99 32.70
C ASN A 1041 -73.56 -65.14 31.17
N LEU A 1042 -72.82 -66.12 30.65
CA LEU A 1042 -73.00 -66.54 29.26
C LEU A 1042 -74.21 -67.47 29.18
N ASN A 1043 -75.15 -67.14 28.30
CA ASN A 1043 -76.24 -68.03 27.95
C ASN A 1043 -75.86 -68.76 26.65
N GLY A 1044 -75.85 -70.09 26.66
CA GLY A 1044 -75.59 -70.89 25.47
C GLY A 1044 -76.88 -71.38 24.82
N TYR A 1045 -76.90 -71.47 23.50
CA TYR A 1045 -77.93 -72.27 22.81
C TYR A 1045 -77.67 -73.76 23.07
N LYS A 1046 -78.63 -74.44 23.71
CA LYS A 1046 -78.60 -75.90 23.79
C LYS A 1046 -78.86 -76.49 22.40
N SER A 1047 -77.84 -77.12 21.81
CA SER A 1047 -78.00 -77.93 20.61
C SER A 1047 -78.90 -79.14 20.91
N LEU A 1048 -80.09 -79.17 20.31
CA LEU A 1048 -81.07 -80.22 20.49
C LEU A 1048 -80.82 -81.31 19.43
N ASN A 1049 -79.90 -82.23 19.72
CA ASN A 1049 -79.56 -83.33 18.81
C ASN A 1049 -79.19 -84.62 19.58
N GLU A 1050 -80.18 -85.21 20.24
CA GLU A 1050 -80.13 -86.64 20.58
C GLU A 1050 -80.49 -87.47 19.35
N MET A 1051 -79.55 -88.29 18.84
CA MET A 1051 -79.73 -89.73 18.54
C MET A 1051 -78.75 -90.30 17.49
N LYS A 1052 -78.15 -91.46 17.85
CA LYS A 1052 -77.71 -92.57 16.96
C LYS A 1052 -76.50 -92.31 16.02
N SER A 1053 -75.65 -93.30 15.66
CA SER A 1053 -75.69 -94.76 15.95
C SER A 1053 -74.31 -95.44 15.97
N GLN A 1054 -74.22 -96.58 16.69
CA GLN A 1054 -73.35 -97.76 16.44
C GLN A 1054 -71.80 -97.69 16.50
N MET A 1055 -71.27 -97.86 17.72
CA MET A 1055 -70.57 -99.07 18.24
C MET A 1055 -70.54 -100.39 17.40
N PRO A 1056 -69.74 -101.45 17.73
CA PRO A 1056 -68.84 -101.67 18.90
C PRO A 1056 -67.48 -102.43 18.64
N ALA A 1057 -66.80 -102.78 19.76
CA ALA A 1057 -65.98 -104.00 20.02
C ALA A 1057 -64.44 -103.97 19.79
N ALA A 1058 -63.58 -104.52 20.69
CA ALA A 1058 -63.76 -105.02 22.07
C ALA A 1058 -62.44 -105.24 22.84
N SER A 1059 -62.54 -105.40 24.18
CA SER A 1059 -61.56 -106.03 25.13
C SER A 1059 -60.27 -105.25 25.49
N GLN A 1060 -59.67 -105.35 26.70
CA GLN A 1060 -59.98 -106.16 27.91
C GLN A 1060 -59.32 -105.58 29.20
N ASP A 1061 -59.90 -105.83 30.40
CA ASP A 1061 -59.26 -105.96 31.76
C ASP A 1061 -58.33 -104.83 32.33
N LYS A 1062 -58.14 -104.59 33.66
CA LYS A 1062 -58.80 -105.02 34.92
C LYS A 1062 -58.37 -104.11 36.12
N MET A 1063 -59.18 -104.09 37.20
CA MET A 1063 -58.83 -103.79 38.62
C MET A 1063 -58.58 -102.32 39.09
N MET A 1064 -58.32 -102.16 40.41
CA MET A 1064 -58.72 -101.08 41.37
C MET A 1064 -57.63 -100.92 42.49
N PRO A 1065 -57.73 -100.04 43.54
CA PRO A 1065 -58.32 -98.68 43.72
C PRO A 1065 -57.41 -97.72 44.59
N ASN A 1066 -57.99 -96.65 45.17
CA ASN A 1066 -57.60 -95.98 46.46
C ASN A 1066 -56.32 -95.10 46.53
N LYS A 1067 -56.13 -94.13 47.47
CA LYS A 1067 -57.06 -93.31 48.31
C LYS A 1067 -56.33 -92.07 48.93
N GLU A 1068 -57.09 -91.04 49.28
CA GLU A 1068 -57.00 -90.12 50.46
C GLU A 1068 -55.66 -89.60 51.08
N GLN A 1069 -55.65 -88.26 51.28
CA GLN A 1069 -55.40 -87.52 52.56
C GLN A 1069 -54.03 -86.95 53.03
N ASP A 1070 -54.00 -85.61 53.12
CA ASP A 1070 -53.72 -84.75 54.32
C ASP A 1070 -52.37 -84.04 54.62
N LYS A 1071 -52.54 -82.82 55.19
CA LYS A 1071 -51.75 -82.08 56.21
C LYS A 1071 -50.32 -81.47 56.02
N THR A 1072 -50.36 -80.14 55.84
CA THR A 1072 -49.76 -79.06 56.70
C THR A 1072 -48.23 -78.80 56.81
N MET A 1073 -47.90 -77.52 56.49
CA MET A 1073 -47.11 -76.54 57.29
C MET A 1073 -45.57 -76.49 57.31
N ASN A 1074 -45.05 -75.49 56.57
CA ASN A 1074 -44.49 -74.22 57.11
C ASN A 1074 -42.94 -74.02 57.28
N ALA A 1075 -42.56 -72.74 57.21
CA ALA A 1075 -41.40 -72.05 57.80
C ALA A 1075 -40.00 -72.09 57.12
N SER A 1076 -39.70 -70.99 56.41
CA SER A 1076 -38.58 -70.06 56.68
C SER A 1076 -37.10 -70.46 56.43
N GLN A 1077 -36.50 -69.83 55.41
CA GLN A 1077 -35.41 -68.81 55.47
C GLN A 1077 -34.08 -69.05 56.28
N PRO A 1078 -32.97 -68.29 56.04
CA PRO A 1078 -32.70 -67.30 54.97
C PRO A 1078 -31.28 -67.31 54.30
N MET A 1079 -31.15 -66.51 53.23
CA MET A 1079 -30.03 -65.56 52.91
C MET A 1079 -28.62 -65.96 52.36
N LEU A 1080 -28.18 -65.06 51.43
CA LEU A 1080 -26.84 -64.46 51.21
C LEU A 1080 -25.73 -65.14 50.34
N THR A 1081 -25.57 -64.59 49.11
CA THR A 1081 -24.31 -64.12 48.42
C THR A 1081 -23.05 -65.03 48.37
N SER A 1082 -22.31 -65.16 47.25
CA SER A 1082 -21.67 -64.04 46.51
C SER A 1082 -20.83 -64.44 45.26
N SER A 1083 -20.79 -63.55 44.25
CA SER A 1083 -19.65 -63.20 43.37
C SER A 1083 -18.99 -64.13 42.29
N LYS A 1084 -18.62 -63.47 41.17
CA LYS A 1084 -17.48 -63.69 40.21
C LYS A 1084 -17.47 -64.81 39.15
N MET A 1085 -17.72 -64.40 37.90
CA MET A 1085 -16.79 -64.34 36.73
C MET A 1085 -15.79 -65.49 36.47
N SER A 1086 -15.83 -66.09 35.25
CA SER A 1086 -14.68 -66.63 34.49
C SER A 1086 -14.96 -66.85 32.97
N ASP A 1087 -14.12 -66.24 32.13
CA ASP A 1087 -13.47 -66.59 30.83
C ASP A 1087 -14.03 -67.38 29.60
N GLU A 1088 -13.42 -67.00 28.45
CA GLU A 1088 -13.07 -67.66 27.16
C GLU A 1088 -14.03 -68.55 26.30
N GLY A 1089 -13.89 -68.46 24.95
CA GLY A 1089 -14.49 -69.42 23.98
C GLY A 1089 -14.51 -69.04 22.47
N LYS A 1090 -13.39 -69.17 21.73
CA LYS A 1090 -13.21 -68.82 20.29
C LYS A 1090 -14.06 -69.62 19.26
N MET A 1091 -14.40 -69.04 18.09
CA MET A 1091 -13.75 -69.32 16.76
C MET A 1091 -14.46 -68.77 15.48
N ALA A 1092 -13.65 -68.27 14.51
CA ALA A 1092 -13.64 -68.44 13.03
C ALA A 1092 -14.92 -68.31 12.12
N SER A 1093 -14.89 -67.96 10.81
CA SER A 1093 -13.92 -67.29 9.91
C SER A 1093 -14.46 -67.09 8.46
N ALA A 1094 -14.14 -65.96 7.78
CA ALA A 1094 -14.26 -65.68 6.31
C ALA A 1094 -15.71 -65.71 5.69
N ASN A 1095 -16.01 -65.23 4.46
CA ASN A 1095 -15.21 -64.77 3.30
C ASN A 1095 -15.95 -63.67 2.44
N LYS A 1096 -15.49 -63.42 1.21
CA LYS A 1096 -15.70 -62.27 0.28
C LYS A 1096 -17.02 -62.15 -0.56
N VAL A 1097 -17.39 -60.88 -0.83
CA VAL A 1097 -17.79 -60.24 -2.14
C VAL A 1097 -19.22 -60.40 -2.75
N SER A 1098 -19.98 -59.29 -2.63
CA SER A 1098 -20.94 -58.60 -3.54
C SER A 1098 -21.88 -59.29 -4.57
N SER A 1099 -23.18 -58.97 -4.44
CA SER A 1099 -24.12 -58.50 -5.50
C SER A 1099 -24.61 -59.44 -6.64
N PRO A 1100 -25.78 -59.18 -7.28
CA PRO A 1100 -27.06 -58.68 -6.71
C PRO A 1100 -28.36 -59.30 -7.35
N MET A 1101 -29.51 -58.92 -6.78
CA MET A 1101 -30.81 -58.63 -7.46
C MET A 1101 -31.86 -59.73 -7.80
N MET A 1102 -33.12 -59.25 -7.79
CA MET A 1102 -34.37 -59.75 -8.41
C MET A 1102 -35.16 -60.95 -7.83
N ALA A 1103 -36.04 -60.59 -6.88
CA ALA A 1103 -37.52 -60.60 -7.03
C ALA A 1103 -38.37 -61.89 -6.84
N ASP A 1104 -39.56 -61.63 -6.27
CA ASP A 1104 -40.82 -62.37 -6.25
C ASP A 1104 -40.86 -63.88 -5.95
N HIS A 1105 -41.32 -64.20 -4.73
CA HIS A 1105 -42.68 -64.74 -4.58
C HIS A 1105 -43.27 -64.45 -3.18
N MET A 1106 -44.58 -64.21 -3.09
CA MET A 1106 -45.29 -63.98 -1.83
C MET A 1106 -45.42 -65.25 -0.97
N LYS A 1107 -45.50 -65.07 0.36
CA LYS A 1107 -46.22 -65.98 1.26
C LYS A 1107 -46.63 -65.33 2.59
N ASP A 1108 -47.94 -65.27 2.82
CA ASP A 1108 -48.68 -65.38 4.07
C ASP A 1108 -48.10 -64.72 5.35
N GLN A 1109 -48.56 -63.51 5.67
CA GLN A 1109 -48.53 -62.98 7.03
C GLN A 1109 -49.82 -63.37 7.78
N LYS A 1110 -49.74 -63.50 9.11
CA LYS A 1110 -50.94 -63.62 9.96
C LYS A 1110 -51.67 -62.28 10.02
N ASP A 1111 -52.96 -62.27 9.70
CA ASP A 1111 -53.81 -61.09 9.87
C ASP A 1111 -53.86 -60.62 11.34
N MET A 1112 -53.89 -59.30 11.52
CA MET A 1112 -54.13 -58.64 12.80
C MET A 1112 -55.64 -58.42 13.04
N LEU A 1113 -56.01 -58.02 14.26
CA LEU A 1113 -57.40 -57.82 14.69
C LEU A 1113 -58.18 -56.87 13.75
N PRO A 1114 -59.48 -57.15 13.48
CA PRO A 1114 -60.26 -56.38 12.52
C PRO A 1114 -60.55 -54.93 12.99
N TYR A 1115 -60.38 -53.98 12.06
CA TYR A 1115 -60.48 -52.53 12.27
C TYR A 1115 -61.87 -52.06 12.75
N THR A 1116 -62.00 -51.72 14.04
CA THR A 1116 -62.98 -50.71 14.50
C THR A 1116 -62.55 -49.33 13.98
N GLY A 1117 -63.50 -48.50 13.53
CA GLY A 1117 -63.20 -47.40 12.60
C GLY A 1117 -62.65 -46.11 13.22
N GLU A 1118 -61.36 -45.82 12.98
CA GLU A 1118 -60.87 -44.47 12.68
C GLU A 1118 -60.41 -44.43 11.20
N ALA A 1119 -60.22 -43.24 10.62
CA ALA A 1119 -59.86 -43.06 9.21
C ALA A 1119 -58.40 -43.47 8.91
N GLN A 1120 -58.11 -43.84 7.65
CA GLN A 1120 -56.82 -44.42 7.28
C GLN A 1120 -55.66 -43.41 7.31
N THR A 1121 -54.68 -43.68 8.18
CA THR A 1121 -53.27 -43.28 8.00
C THR A 1121 -52.38 -44.49 8.29
N SER A 1122 -51.33 -44.70 7.48
CA SER A 1122 -50.54 -45.94 7.49
C SER A 1122 -49.41 -45.90 8.53
N MET A 1123 -49.40 -46.86 9.45
CA MET A 1123 -48.28 -47.11 10.37
C MET A 1123 -47.44 -48.29 9.86
N ALA A 1124 -46.13 -48.09 9.71
CA ALA A 1124 -45.19 -49.11 9.26
C ALA A 1124 -44.67 -49.97 10.41
N THR A 1125 -44.36 -51.24 10.12
CA THR A 1125 -43.99 -52.26 11.11
C THR A 1125 -42.60 -52.01 11.71
N LEU A 1126 -42.49 -52.03 13.05
CA LEU A 1126 -41.22 -51.89 13.77
C LEU A 1126 -40.85 -53.20 14.49
N GLY A 1127 -39.76 -53.84 14.04
CA GLY A 1127 -39.13 -54.99 14.69
C GLY A 1127 -37.97 -54.57 15.62
N PHE A 1128 -37.80 -55.27 16.74
CA PHE A 1128 -36.70 -55.06 17.68
C PHE A 1128 -35.49 -55.95 17.36
N PHE A 1129 -34.26 -55.42 17.50
CA PHE A 1129 -33.24 -55.85 18.48
C PHE A 1129 -31.81 -55.37 18.17
N GLY A 1130 -30.99 -55.17 19.22
CA GLY A 1130 -29.56 -55.51 19.21
C GLY A 1130 -28.54 -54.39 18.98
N LEU A 1131 -27.68 -54.15 19.98
CA LEU A 1131 -26.49 -53.28 19.92
C LEU A 1131 -25.22 -54.11 20.16
N ALA A 1132 -24.10 -53.81 19.48
CA ALA A 1132 -22.76 -54.32 19.82
C ALA A 1132 -21.63 -53.44 19.24
N LEU A 1133 -20.54 -53.25 20.01
CA LEU A 1133 -19.33 -52.42 19.75
C LEU A 1133 -18.20 -52.97 20.68
N ALA A 1134 -16.88 -52.76 20.51
CA ALA A 1134 -16.05 -52.12 19.47
C ALA A 1134 -14.58 -52.62 19.57
N GLY A 1135 -13.72 -52.32 18.58
CA GLY A 1135 -12.25 -52.44 18.65
C GLY A 1135 -11.63 -53.47 17.70
N LEU A 1136 -10.31 -53.48 17.44
CA LEU A 1136 -9.19 -52.61 17.86
C LEU A 1136 -8.31 -52.27 16.62
N LEU A 1137 -7.70 -51.09 16.46
CA LEU A 1137 -6.66 -50.35 17.22
C LEU A 1137 -5.21 -50.89 17.04
N GLY A 1138 -4.27 -49.99 16.69
CA GLY A 1138 -2.82 -50.22 16.70
C GLY A 1138 -2.06 -49.38 15.65
N GLY A 1139 -1.02 -48.59 15.98
CA GLY A 1139 -0.48 -48.27 17.31
C GLY A 1139 0.79 -47.39 17.25
N LEU A 1140 1.38 -47.13 18.43
CA LEU A 1140 2.55 -46.25 18.71
C LEU A 1140 2.26 -44.73 18.58
N GLY A 1141 2.73 -43.83 19.45
CA GLY A 1141 3.54 -43.95 20.68
C GLY A 1141 4.68 -42.90 20.70
N LEU A 1142 5.13 -42.31 21.83
CA LEU A 1142 4.82 -42.50 23.26
C LEU A 1142 5.38 -41.32 24.10
N LYS A 1143 4.75 -41.01 25.26
CA LYS A 1143 5.27 -40.28 26.46
C LYS A 1143 5.53 -38.75 26.35
N ALA A 1144 5.50 -37.97 27.44
CA ALA A 1144 4.80 -38.07 28.75
C ALA A 1144 5.00 -36.79 29.62
N LYS A 1145 4.06 -36.54 30.56
CA LYS A 1145 4.18 -35.65 31.76
C LYS A 1145 4.30 -34.12 31.50
N LYS A 1146 3.87 -33.23 32.41
CA LYS A 1146 3.19 -33.34 33.73
C LYS A 1146 2.24 -32.13 33.91
N GLU A 1147 1.29 -32.21 34.85
CA GLU A 1147 0.59 -31.04 35.40
C GLU A 1147 1.52 -30.13 36.23
N GLU A 1148 1.19 -28.85 36.30
CA GLU A 1148 1.13 -28.08 37.56
C GLU A 1148 0.11 -26.93 37.37
N ASN A 1149 -0.48 -26.41 38.46
CA ASN A 1149 -1.37 -25.23 38.43
C ASN A 1149 -0.60 -23.96 38.83
N ASP A 1150 -0.93 -22.83 38.21
CA ASP A 1150 -1.17 -21.51 38.85
C ASP A 1150 -1.87 -20.58 37.84
#